data_AF-A0A562P462-F1
#
_entry.id   AF-A0A562P462-F1
#
_cell.length_a   1.000
_cell.length_b   1.000
_cell.length_c   1.000
_cell.angle_alpha   90.00
_cell.angle_beta   90.00
_cell.angle_gamma   90.00
#
_symmetry.space_group_name_H-M   'P 1'
#
loop_
_entity.id
_entity.type
_entity.pdbx_description
1 polymer ?
#
loop_
_entity_poly.entity_id
_entity_poly.type
_entity_poly.pdbx_seq_one_letter_code
_entity_poly.pdbx_strand_id
1 'polypeptide(L)'
;MAKGNHEKIRGRPHNLLEHYQPIDGVVDEMVDASGNPRPVWTNFIEALENLGPEKLAQRFARADQYLRDAGVYYRVYDKAGANEREWPLAHVPLLIEEQEWADISAGLVQRAELFEETIADIYGPNRLIEKGILPAGLIAASPEYLRPVVGIRPASGHFLHFCAFELGRGPDGRWWVLGDRTQAPSGAGFALENRVATTRALSDIYGEMHVHRLAGFFRRFRDALNGMAKGSGGRVAILTPGPLNETYYEHAYIARYLGIMLLEGEDLTVSGGRLMVRTVSGLMPVSVLWRRLDAAFADPLELRPDSQIGTPGLVEAIRRGAVSAVNALGSGLMETRALFAFLPKISRELRNEELLLPSVATWWCGRDTERAHVLANIDRMVIGPALSTRLAFEDDESTRLGSALSAGERAELIAQIERDGGDFVGQEAVTLSTTPVYVGGWLEPRPASLRVYLARTPEGWTVMPGGFARVGFSLDPTALAMQRGGQAADVWVVSDRPVERETLLPQEHDSFTRSMPGSLPSRSAENLTWLGRYIERSEDTVRILRAYHVRLAEASDPDMPLLADIRDYLEPFGIDTATAIPLGLIGTLDSAVYSAGQIRDRFSPDGWLALKDLSKTIHQFATTVAPGDDATRAMTVILRKLAGFSGLLHENMYRFTGWRFLEIGRRLERGIQIARTLARLTRAAAPDGALDMMLEIGDSVMTHRRQYPVQAGRRTVIDLLVLDPLNPRSILFQLERLKAEIALLPSVGGEGHMSPAAKEILQLNTAIAIKEPSDMTAKALDDLADEIGGLYNSLAKAYFG
;
A
#
# COMPACT_ATOMS: atom_id res chain seq x y z
N MET A 1 53.46 36.89 -31.17
CA MET A 1 54.11 36.25 -30.01
C MET A 1 53.27 36.64 -28.79
N ALA A 2 52.73 35.78 -27.94
CA ALA A 2 52.85 34.34 -27.74
C ALA A 2 51.48 33.79 -27.28
N LYS A 3 51.17 32.55 -27.68
CA LYS A 3 50.04 31.77 -27.19
C LYS A 3 50.34 31.33 -25.76
N GLY A 4 49.49 31.69 -24.80
CA GLY A 4 49.50 31.12 -23.46
C GLY A 4 48.59 29.90 -23.39
N ASN A 5 49.19 28.72 -23.24
CA ASN A 5 48.50 27.48 -22.91
C ASN A 5 47.80 27.62 -21.55
N HIS A 6 46.47 27.68 -21.54
CA HIS A 6 45.71 27.15 -20.41
C HIS A 6 45.37 25.70 -20.74
N GLU A 7 46.30 24.81 -20.44
CA GLU A 7 45.98 23.40 -20.24
C GLU A 7 44.94 23.34 -19.12
N LYS A 8 43.71 22.99 -19.49
CA LYS A 8 42.74 22.43 -18.54
C LYS A 8 43.44 21.24 -17.89
N ILE A 9 43.74 21.37 -16.60
CA ILE A 9 44.08 20.23 -15.75
C ILE A 9 42.86 19.29 -15.83
N ARG A 10 42.96 18.26 -16.69
CA ARG A 10 42.07 17.10 -16.65
C ARG A 10 42.32 16.47 -15.28
N GLY A 11 41.39 16.71 -14.35
CA GLY A 11 41.35 15.96 -13.10
C GLY A 11 41.41 14.46 -13.43
N ARG A 12 42.14 13.69 -12.62
CA ARG A 12 42.15 12.22 -12.73
C ARG A 12 40.71 11.71 -12.91
N PRO A 13 40.45 10.77 -13.83
CA PRO A 13 39.12 10.16 -13.93
C PRO A 13 38.76 9.58 -12.57
N HIS A 14 37.54 9.88 -12.10
CA HIS A 14 37.01 9.33 -10.86
C HIS A 14 36.83 7.83 -11.06
N ASN A 15 37.69 7.02 -10.45
CA ASN A 15 37.61 5.56 -10.54
C ASN A 15 36.68 5.05 -9.42
N LEU A 16 35.49 4.59 -9.79
CA LEU A 16 34.51 4.10 -8.81
C LEU A 16 34.97 2.83 -8.09
N LEU A 17 35.92 2.10 -8.69
CA LEU A 17 36.48 0.85 -8.18
C LEU A 17 37.73 1.04 -7.33
N GLU A 18 38.23 2.27 -7.15
CA GLU A 18 39.49 2.54 -6.42
C GLU A 18 39.50 1.96 -5.00
N HIS A 19 38.32 1.86 -4.37
CA HIS A 19 38.16 1.34 -3.01
C HIS A 19 37.30 0.06 -2.95
N TYR A 20 36.97 -0.53 -4.10
CA TYR A 20 36.13 -1.71 -4.15
C TYR A 20 36.96 -2.98 -3.86
N GLN A 21 36.71 -3.60 -2.71
CA GLN A 21 37.39 -4.83 -2.29
C GLN A 21 36.39 -5.95 -2.06
N PRO A 22 36.30 -6.94 -2.97
CA PRO A 22 35.50 -8.14 -2.77
C PRO A 22 35.89 -8.86 -1.47
N ILE A 23 34.94 -9.57 -0.89
CA ILE A 23 35.18 -10.35 0.32
C ILE A 23 35.84 -11.68 -0.07
N ASP A 24 36.97 -11.99 0.56
CA ASP A 24 37.70 -13.24 0.33
C ASP A 24 36.80 -14.48 0.52
N GLY A 25 36.78 -15.36 -0.49
CA GLY A 25 35.98 -16.58 -0.47
C GLY A 25 34.49 -16.39 -0.75
N VAL A 26 34.05 -15.16 -1.06
CA VAL A 26 32.67 -14.83 -1.42
C VAL A 26 32.61 -14.39 -2.88
N VAL A 27 31.59 -14.84 -3.60
CA VAL A 27 31.39 -14.42 -4.99
C VAL A 27 30.91 -12.96 -5.01
N ASP A 28 31.51 -12.15 -5.87
CA ASP A 28 31.04 -10.80 -6.17
C ASP A 28 30.30 -10.79 -7.52
N GLU A 29 29.16 -10.13 -7.57
CA GLU A 29 28.30 -10.03 -8.76
C GLU A 29 28.87 -9.05 -9.79
N MET A 30 29.68 -8.06 -9.39
CA MET A 30 30.26 -7.05 -10.29
C MET A 30 31.66 -7.44 -10.78
N VAL A 31 32.52 -7.98 -9.93
CA VAL A 31 33.91 -8.33 -10.27
C VAL A 31 34.19 -9.83 -10.19
N ASP A 32 35.16 -10.29 -10.97
CA ASP A 32 35.66 -11.66 -10.93
C ASP A 32 36.70 -11.87 -9.81
N ALA A 33 37.18 -13.11 -9.64
CA ALA A 33 38.19 -13.45 -8.62
C ALA A 33 39.55 -12.77 -8.85
N SER A 34 39.78 -12.18 -10.02
CA SER A 34 40.98 -11.40 -10.35
C SER A 34 40.78 -9.89 -10.10
N GLY A 35 39.59 -9.48 -9.67
CA GLY A 35 39.21 -8.08 -9.44
C GLY A 35 38.79 -7.33 -10.70
N ASN A 36 38.61 -7.99 -11.84
CA ASN A 36 38.16 -7.34 -13.07
C ASN A 36 36.63 -7.29 -13.14
N PRO A 37 36.02 -6.21 -13.65
CA PRO A 37 34.59 -6.17 -13.90
C PRO A 37 34.14 -7.30 -14.83
N ARG A 38 33.04 -7.96 -14.47
CA ARG A 38 32.40 -8.96 -15.31
C ARG A 38 31.82 -8.29 -16.57
N PRO A 39 31.73 -9.00 -17.71
CA PRO A 39 31.31 -8.40 -18.99
C PRO A 39 29.98 -7.62 -18.94
N VAL A 40 28.97 -8.14 -18.23
CA VAL A 40 27.66 -7.48 -18.10
C VAL A 40 27.71 -6.14 -17.35
N TRP A 41 28.76 -5.92 -16.54
CA TRP A 41 28.95 -4.70 -15.74
C TRP A 41 29.84 -3.65 -16.38
N THR A 42 30.70 -4.02 -17.34
CA THR A 42 31.71 -3.12 -17.92
C THR A 42 31.10 -1.83 -18.45
N ASN A 43 30.10 -1.93 -19.35
CA ASN A 43 29.46 -0.76 -19.95
C ASN A 43 28.73 0.11 -18.90
N PHE A 44 28.16 -0.53 -17.88
CA PHE A 44 27.44 0.17 -16.81
C PHE A 44 28.40 0.99 -15.94
N ILE A 45 29.52 0.40 -15.52
CA ILE A 45 30.54 1.08 -14.72
C ILE A 45 31.14 2.25 -15.50
N GLU A 46 31.54 2.03 -16.76
CA GLU A 46 32.07 3.10 -17.61
C GLU A 46 31.07 4.26 -17.74
N ALA A 47 29.78 3.96 -17.89
CA ALA A 47 28.75 4.97 -17.97
C ALA A 47 28.55 5.74 -16.65
N LEU A 48 28.66 5.08 -15.50
CA LEU A 48 28.63 5.74 -14.19
C LEU A 48 29.86 6.65 -13.98
N GLU A 49 31.06 6.19 -14.33
CA GLU A 49 32.28 6.98 -14.20
C GLU A 49 32.25 8.22 -15.10
N ASN A 50 31.71 8.10 -16.31
CA ASN A 50 31.54 9.21 -17.26
C ASN A 50 30.60 10.33 -16.75
N LEU A 51 29.69 10.04 -15.82
CA LEU A 51 28.83 11.07 -15.22
C LEU A 51 29.59 11.95 -14.22
N GLY A 52 30.57 11.37 -13.51
CA GLY A 52 31.23 11.99 -12.37
C GLY A 52 30.37 12.05 -11.10
N PRO A 53 30.99 12.26 -9.92
CA PRO A 53 30.33 12.10 -8.62
C PRO A 53 29.18 13.09 -8.37
N GLU A 54 29.34 14.35 -8.79
CA GLU A 54 28.29 15.38 -8.58
C GLU A 54 27.00 15.06 -9.34
N LYS A 55 27.12 14.69 -10.62
CA LYS A 55 25.96 14.37 -11.46
C LYS A 55 25.31 13.05 -11.03
N LEU A 56 26.11 12.09 -10.58
CA LEU A 56 25.63 10.82 -10.03
C LEU A 56 24.81 11.05 -8.76
N ALA A 57 25.35 11.80 -7.79
CA ALA A 57 24.64 12.16 -6.56
C ALA A 57 23.32 12.91 -6.85
N GLN A 58 23.31 13.84 -7.82
CA GLN A 58 22.09 14.54 -8.24
C GLN A 58 21.05 13.59 -8.85
N ARG A 59 21.47 12.59 -9.65
CA ARG A 59 20.57 11.60 -10.24
C ARG A 59 19.97 10.67 -9.18
N PHE A 60 20.77 10.22 -8.23
CA PHE A 60 20.31 9.39 -7.12
C PHE A 60 19.35 10.14 -6.18
N ALA A 61 19.67 11.40 -5.84
CA ALA A 61 18.76 12.24 -5.06
C ALA A 61 17.40 12.47 -5.77
N ARG A 62 17.37 12.51 -7.10
CA ARG A 62 16.12 12.58 -7.89
C ARG A 62 15.33 11.27 -7.83
N ALA A 63 15.99 10.12 -7.75
CA ALA A 63 15.33 8.83 -7.55
C ALA A 63 14.62 8.79 -6.19
N ASP A 64 15.33 9.20 -5.14
CA ASP A 64 14.79 9.27 -3.78
C ASP A 64 13.62 10.25 -3.69
N GLN A 65 13.78 11.41 -4.32
CA GLN A 65 12.72 12.42 -4.38
C GLN A 65 11.48 11.88 -5.11
N TYR A 66 11.66 11.19 -6.23
CA TYR A 66 10.55 10.55 -6.93
C TYR A 66 9.81 9.54 -6.05
N LEU A 67 10.52 8.67 -5.33
CA LEU A 67 9.90 7.69 -4.46
C LEU A 67 9.13 8.36 -3.32
N ARG A 68 9.68 9.42 -2.72
CA ARG A 68 8.96 10.24 -1.73
C ARG A 68 7.70 10.88 -2.31
N ASP A 69 7.79 11.44 -3.52
CA ASP A 69 6.67 12.11 -4.18
C ASP A 69 5.58 11.13 -4.63
N ALA A 70 5.96 9.94 -5.09
CA ALA A 70 5.04 8.82 -5.35
C ALA A 70 4.45 8.25 -4.05
N GLY A 71 4.97 8.68 -2.90
CA GLY A 71 4.60 8.27 -1.57
C GLY A 71 4.95 6.81 -1.29
N VAL A 72 5.99 6.25 -1.90
CA VAL A 72 6.43 4.87 -1.62
C VAL A 72 6.86 4.77 -0.17
N TYR A 73 6.26 3.84 0.58
CA TYR A 73 6.60 3.59 1.98
C TYR A 73 6.52 2.10 2.29
N TYR A 74 7.13 1.73 3.40
CA TYR A 74 6.92 0.45 4.05
C TYR A 74 6.74 0.68 5.55
N ARG A 75 6.05 -0.26 6.23
CA ARG A 75 5.86 -0.18 7.69
C ARG A 75 6.84 -1.10 8.40
N VAL A 76 7.52 -0.55 9.39
CA VAL A 76 8.34 -1.30 10.33
C VAL A 76 7.58 -1.45 11.64
N TYR A 77 7.44 -2.68 12.09
CA TYR A 77 6.87 -3.00 13.39
C TYR A 77 8.00 -3.19 14.39
N ASP A 78 8.25 -2.17 15.20
CA ASP A 78 9.23 -2.24 16.29
C ASP A 78 8.53 -2.29 17.66
N LYS A 79 9.31 -2.47 18.74
CA LYS A 79 8.75 -2.52 20.11
C LYS A 79 8.11 -1.18 20.55
N ALA A 80 8.34 -0.09 19.83
CA ALA A 80 7.78 1.24 20.10
C ALA A 80 6.52 1.54 19.26
N GLY A 81 6.17 0.70 18.28
CA GLY A 81 4.95 0.80 17.48
C GLY A 81 5.17 0.58 15.99
N ALA A 82 4.14 0.88 15.19
CA ALA A 82 4.22 0.84 13.73
C ALA A 82 4.65 2.20 13.18
N ASN A 83 5.83 2.26 12.55
CA ASN A 83 6.35 3.48 11.94
C ASN A 83 6.43 3.32 10.41
N GLU A 84 5.91 4.31 9.67
CA GLU A 84 6.13 4.42 8.21
C GLU A 84 7.55 4.94 7.96
N ARG A 85 8.33 4.23 7.13
CA ARG A 85 9.67 4.66 6.71
C ARG A 85 9.72 4.93 5.21
N GLU A 86 10.60 5.85 4.83
CA GLU A 86 10.95 6.08 3.42
C GLU A 86 11.55 4.81 2.82
N TRP A 87 11.20 4.53 1.56
CA TRP A 87 11.67 3.34 0.88
C TRP A 87 13.19 3.39 0.63
N PRO A 88 13.99 2.43 1.15
CA PRO A 88 15.44 2.50 1.11
C PRO A 88 15.97 1.93 -0.21
N LEU A 89 15.99 2.75 -1.26
CA LEU A 89 16.51 2.38 -2.57
C LEU A 89 18.04 2.27 -2.54
N ALA A 90 18.58 1.12 -2.94
CA ALA A 90 19.95 0.99 -3.39
C ALA A 90 20.01 1.39 -4.87
N HIS A 91 20.70 2.50 -5.18
CA HIS A 91 20.63 3.13 -6.50
C HIS A 91 21.33 2.36 -7.61
N VAL A 92 22.24 1.45 -7.25
CA VAL A 92 22.95 0.57 -8.20
C VAL A 92 22.13 -0.71 -8.37
N PRO A 93 21.64 -1.03 -9.58
CA PRO A 93 20.87 -2.24 -9.83
C PRO A 93 21.76 -3.48 -9.83
N LEU A 94 21.18 -4.64 -9.50
CA LEU A 94 21.80 -5.95 -9.74
C LEU A 94 21.69 -6.28 -11.24
N LEU A 95 22.81 -6.45 -11.93
CA LEU A 95 22.82 -6.83 -13.34
C LEU A 95 22.97 -8.34 -13.51
N ILE A 96 22.13 -8.93 -14.37
CA ILE A 96 22.15 -10.37 -14.71
C ILE A 96 22.10 -10.51 -16.22
N GLU A 97 22.94 -11.37 -16.78
CA GLU A 97 22.96 -11.66 -18.21
C GLU A 97 21.72 -12.45 -18.64
N GLU A 98 21.21 -12.18 -19.84
CA GLU A 98 20.02 -12.85 -20.41
C GLU A 98 20.13 -14.38 -20.44
N GLN A 99 21.31 -14.93 -20.77
CA GLN A 99 21.49 -16.38 -20.83
C GLN A 99 21.47 -17.02 -19.43
N GLU A 100 22.11 -16.38 -18.45
CA GLU A 100 22.04 -16.80 -17.05
C GLU A 100 20.59 -16.71 -16.52
N TRP A 101 19.87 -15.65 -16.90
CA TRP A 101 18.46 -15.50 -16.56
C TRP A 101 17.57 -16.59 -17.17
N ALA A 102 17.89 -17.06 -18.37
CA ALA A 102 17.16 -18.15 -19.02
C ALA A 102 17.28 -19.46 -18.21
N ASP A 103 18.47 -19.77 -17.69
CA ASP A 103 18.70 -20.95 -16.85
C ASP A 103 17.96 -20.85 -15.51
N ILE A 104 18.00 -19.67 -14.87
CA ILE A 104 17.21 -19.38 -13.67
C ILE A 104 15.72 -19.59 -13.97
N SER A 105 15.24 -19.02 -15.08
CA SER A 105 13.84 -19.08 -15.48
C SER A 105 13.38 -20.53 -15.68
N ALA A 106 14.15 -21.35 -16.41
CA ALA A 106 13.83 -22.74 -16.65
C ALA A 106 13.72 -23.54 -15.33
N GLY A 107 14.67 -23.36 -14.41
CA GLY A 107 14.64 -24.05 -13.12
C GLY A 107 13.49 -23.62 -12.22
N LEU A 108 13.12 -22.34 -12.21
CA LEU A 108 11.99 -21.85 -11.42
C LEU A 108 10.65 -22.30 -12.01
N VAL A 109 10.52 -22.40 -13.34
CA VAL A 109 9.33 -22.97 -13.98
C VAL A 109 9.17 -24.44 -13.61
N GLN A 110 10.24 -25.24 -13.67
CA GLN A 110 10.21 -26.64 -13.22
C GLN A 110 9.75 -26.74 -11.76
N ARG A 111 10.31 -25.90 -10.89
CA ARG A 111 9.95 -25.88 -9.46
C ARG A 111 8.49 -25.50 -9.23
N ALA A 112 7.96 -24.53 -9.96
CA ALA A 112 6.57 -24.12 -9.85
C ALA A 112 5.59 -25.23 -10.27
N GLU A 113 5.90 -25.98 -11.34
CA GLU A 113 5.09 -27.14 -11.73
C GLU A 113 5.22 -28.31 -10.74
N LEU A 114 6.43 -28.56 -10.21
CA LEU A 114 6.61 -29.55 -9.14
C LEU A 114 5.74 -29.22 -7.92
N PHE A 115 5.65 -27.95 -7.54
CA PHE A 115 4.82 -27.51 -6.41
C PHE A 115 3.34 -27.63 -6.70
N GLU A 116 2.91 -27.32 -7.93
CA GLU A 116 1.53 -27.52 -8.38
C GLU A 116 1.12 -29.00 -8.25
N GLU A 117 1.96 -29.92 -8.71
CA GLU A 117 1.70 -31.36 -8.61
C GLU A 117 1.74 -31.85 -7.16
N THR A 118 2.68 -31.35 -6.36
CA THR A 118 2.86 -31.73 -4.94
C THR A 118 1.65 -31.30 -4.11
N ILE A 119 1.17 -30.07 -4.26
CA ILE A 119 0.01 -29.59 -3.52
C ILE A 119 -1.27 -30.30 -3.95
N ALA A 120 -1.42 -30.58 -5.25
CA ALA A 120 -2.54 -31.33 -5.77
C ALA A 120 -2.58 -32.78 -5.25
N ASP A 121 -1.40 -33.40 -5.05
CA ASP A 121 -1.29 -34.72 -4.40
C ASP A 121 -1.72 -34.63 -2.92
N ILE A 122 -1.12 -33.72 -2.14
CA ILE A 122 -1.35 -33.61 -0.69
C ILE A 122 -2.84 -33.31 -0.36
N TYR A 123 -3.49 -32.43 -1.11
CA TYR A 123 -4.90 -32.10 -0.90
C TYR A 123 -5.88 -33.05 -1.63
N GLY A 124 -5.36 -33.98 -2.42
CA GLY A 124 -6.13 -34.93 -3.21
C GLY A 124 -5.80 -36.40 -2.86
N PRO A 125 -5.16 -37.15 -3.77
CA PRO A 125 -4.95 -38.60 -3.62
C PRO A 125 -3.90 -39.00 -2.56
N ASN A 126 -3.03 -38.08 -2.14
CA ASN A 126 -2.06 -38.23 -1.06
C ASN A 126 -1.03 -39.37 -1.25
N ARG A 127 -0.57 -39.58 -2.49
CA ARG A 127 0.34 -40.68 -2.87
C ARG A 127 1.75 -40.50 -2.31
N LEU A 128 2.22 -39.26 -2.17
CA LEU A 128 3.56 -38.97 -1.62
C LEU A 128 3.67 -39.42 -0.16
N ILE A 129 2.58 -39.29 0.61
CA ILE A 129 2.52 -39.78 2.00
C ILE A 129 2.33 -41.31 2.00
N GLU A 130 1.44 -41.84 1.16
CA GLU A 130 1.21 -43.30 1.03
C GLU A 130 2.51 -44.06 0.71
N LYS A 131 3.35 -43.52 -0.18
CA LYS A 131 4.66 -44.10 -0.57
C LYS A 131 5.78 -43.82 0.44
N GLY A 132 5.52 -43.14 1.55
CA GLY A 132 6.52 -42.79 2.56
C GLY A 132 7.59 -41.82 2.07
N ILE A 133 7.30 -41.02 1.04
CA ILE A 133 8.19 -39.95 0.56
C ILE A 133 8.10 -38.77 1.53
N LEU A 134 6.87 -38.38 1.87
CA LEU A 134 6.56 -37.34 2.85
C LEU A 134 6.06 -37.96 4.16
N PRO A 135 6.59 -37.55 5.34
CA PRO A 135 6.06 -37.98 6.63
C PRO A 135 4.67 -37.38 6.89
N ALA A 136 3.68 -38.24 7.20
CA ALA A 136 2.32 -37.78 7.50
C ALA A 136 2.26 -36.78 8.65
N GLY A 137 3.02 -37.02 9.72
CA GLY A 137 3.09 -36.14 10.90
C GLY A 137 3.61 -34.75 10.57
N LEU A 138 4.59 -34.63 9.66
CA LEU A 138 5.14 -33.34 9.24
C LEU A 138 4.07 -32.47 8.55
N ILE A 139 3.33 -33.07 7.62
CA ILE A 139 2.26 -32.37 6.89
C ILE A 139 1.09 -32.03 7.83
N ALA A 140 0.65 -33.00 8.64
CA ALA A 140 -0.50 -32.82 9.53
C ALA A 140 -0.26 -31.82 10.67
N ALA A 141 1.00 -31.58 11.05
CA ALA A 141 1.41 -30.61 12.05
C ALA A 141 1.60 -29.18 11.48
N SER A 142 1.77 -29.05 10.15
CA SER A 142 1.95 -27.74 9.54
C SER A 142 0.71 -26.85 9.73
N PRO A 143 0.86 -25.62 10.25
CA PRO A 143 -0.26 -24.68 10.38
C PRO A 143 -0.82 -24.25 9.02
N GLU A 144 -0.03 -24.40 7.95
CA GLU A 144 -0.44 -24.12 6.58
C GLU A 144 -1.29 -25.24 5.97
N TYR A 145 -1.33 -26.43 6.58
CA TYR A 145 -2.17 -27.53 6.13
C TYR A 145 -3.62 -27.35 6.59
N LEU A 146 -4.41 -26.68 5.76
CA LEU A 146 -5.82 -26.42 6.02
C LEU A 146 -6.72 -27.65 5.79
N ARG A 147 -7.07 -28.38 6.86
CA ARG A 147 -7.97 -29.55 6.77
C ARG A 147 -9.33 -29.26 6.09
N PRO A 148 -10.00 -28.10 6.30
CA PRO A 148 -11.30 -27.81 5.69
C PRO A 148 -11.29 -27.70 4.15
N VAL A 149 -10.11 -27.58 3.53
CA VAL A 149 -9.98 -27.48 2.06
C VAL A 149 -9.52 -28.78 1.38
N VAL A 150 -9.32 -29.86 2.14
CA VAL A 150 -8.98 -31.18 1.58
C VAL A 150 -10.09 -31.68 0.65
N GLY A 151 -9.69 -32.16 -0.53
CA GLY A 151 -10.59 -32.62 -1.58
C GLY A 151 -11.19 -31.50 -2.46
N ILE A 152 -11.00 -30.23 -2.12
CA ILE A 152 -11.45 -29.12 -2.96
C ILE A 152 -10.55 -29.00 -4.19
N ARG A 153 -11.14 -29.06 -5.38
CA ARG A 153 -10.44 -28.79 -6.65
C ARG A 153 -10.63 -27.33 -7.04
N PRO A 154 -9.56 -26.55 -7.28
CA PRO A 154 -9.68 -25.17 -7.71
C PRO A 154 -10.50 -25.03 -9.01
N ALA A 155 -11.39 -24.03 -9.07
CA ALA A 155 -12.21 -23.79 -10.26
C ALA A 155 -11.40 -23.39 -11.50
N SER A 156 -10.22 -22.79 -11.31
CA SER A 156 -9.27 -22.50 -12.39
C SER A 156 -8.53 -23.74 -12.89
N GLY A 157 -8.65 -24.88 -12.21
CA GLY A 157 -7.87 -26.10 -12.48
C GLY A 157 -6.48 -26.11 -11.85
N HIS A 158 -6.04 -25.02 -11.20
CA HIS A 158 -4.70 -24.89 -10.63
C HIS A 158 -4.72 -24.35 -9.20
N PHE A 159 -3.79 -24.80 -8.35
CA PHE A 159 -3.59 -24.27 -7.01
C PHE A 159 -2.73 -22.99 -7.03
N LEU A 160 -1.71 -22.95 -7.89
CA LEU A 160 -0.71 -21.89 -7.97
C LEU A 160 -0.86 -21.07 -9.25
N HIS A 161 -0.88 -19.75 -9.10
CA HIS A 161 -0.94 -18.80 -10.21
C HIS A 161 0.06 -17.65 -10.10
N PHE A 162 0.51 -17.32 -8.89
CA PHE A 162 1.48 -16.25 -8.67
C PHE A 162 2.43 -16.65 -7.53
N CYS A 163 3.68 -16.94 -7.87
CA CYS A 163 4.70 -17.45 -6.94
C CYS A 163 5.90 -16.51 -6.92
N ALA A 164 6.69 -16.58 -5.84
CA ALA A 164 8.01 -15.98 -5.82
C ALA A 164 9.03 -16.93 -5.19
N PHE A 165 10.29 -16.81 -5.61
CA PHE A 165 11.39 -17.64 -5.13
C PHE A 165 12.55 -16.75 -4.72
N GLU A 166 13.11 -17.03 -3.56
CA GLU A 166 14.26 -16.33 -3.00
C GLU A 166 15.53 -17.05 -3.44
N LEU A 167 16.42 -16.33 -4.09
CA LEU A 167 17.64 -16.84 -4.66
C LEU A 167 18.85 -16.17 -4.00
N GLY A 168 19.91 -16.94 -3.88
CA GLY A 168 21.24 -16.44 -3.53
C GLY A 168 22.28 -17.19 -4.33
N ARG A 169 23.36 -16.52 -4.70
CA ARG A 169 24.49 -17.19 -5.33
C ARG A 169 25.41 -17.71 -4.23
N GLY A 170 25.67 -19.01 -4.25
CA GLY A 170 26.56 -19.67 -3.31
C GLY A 170 28.04 -19.43 -3.64
N PRO A 171 28.96 -19.91 -2.78
CA PRO A 171 30.41 -19.82 -3.00
C PRO A 171 30.89 -20.63 -4.21
N ASP A 172 30.10 -21.59 -4.69
CA ASP A 172 30.35 -22.34 -5.92
C ASP A 172 30.01 -21.55 -7.20
N GLY A 173 29.50 -20.32 -7.06
CA GLY A 173 29.07 -19.46 -8.16
C GLY A 173 27.69 -19.80 -8.74
N ARG A 174 27.01 -20.82 -8.23
CA ARG A 174 25.68 -21.24 -8.70
C ARG A 174 24.57 -20.55 -7.92
N TRP A 175 23.44 -20.34 -8.60
CA TRP A 175 22.21 -19.88 -7.96
C TRP A 175 21.51 -21.00 -7.22
N TRP A 176 21.18 -20.76 -5.96
CA TRP A 176 20.45 -21.67 -5.09
C TRP A 176 19.14 -21.04 -4.64
N VAL A 177 18.09 -21.86 -4.51
CA VAL A 177 16.83 -21.45 -3.88
C VAL A 177 17.01 -21.46 -2.36
N LEU A 178 16.86 -20.29 -1.75
CA LEU A 178 16.93 -20.05 -0.30
C LEU A 178 15.56 -20.18 0.37
N GLY A 179 14.48 -19.93 -0.38
CA GLY A 179 13.12 -19.98 0.13
C GLY A 179 12.07 -19.85 -0.95
N ASP A 180 10.88 -20.32 -0.62
CA ASP A 180 9.73 -20.39 -1.52
C ASP A 180 8.59 -19.51 -1.00
N ARG A 181 7.87 -18.83 -1.89
CA ARG A 181 6.71 -18.00 -1.56
C ARG A 181 5.53 -18.32 -2.46
N THR A 182 4.59 -19.10 -1.94
CA THR A 182 3.41 -19.62 -2.65
C THR A 182 2.09 -19.20 -2.00
N GLN A 183 2.10 -18.63 -0.80
CA GLN A 183 0.92 -18.20 -0.06
C GLN A 183 0.34 -16.90 -0.65
N ALA A 184 1.05 -15.79 -0.44
CA ALA A 184 0.68 -14.45 -0.86
C ALA A 184 1.94 -13.58 -1.08
N PRO A 185 2.82 -13.93 -2.04
CA PRO A 185 4.12 -13.30 -2.19
C PRO A 185 4.04 -11.80 -2.47
N SER A 186 4.82 -11.02 -1.72
CA SER A 186 4.99 -9.57 -1.84
C SER A 186 6.28 -9.15 -2.54
N GLY A 187 6.41 -7.87 -2.85
CA GLY A 187 7.57 -7.21 -3.45
C GLY A 187 7.49 -6.94 -4.94
N ALA A 188 6.51 -7.51 -5.67
CA ALA A 188 6.43 -7.34 -7.12
C ALA A 188 6.11 -5.88 -7.51
N GLY A 189 5.26 -5.21 -6.74
CA GLY A 189 4.97 -3.79 -6.94
C GLY A 189 6.17 -2.90 -6.56
N PHE A 190 6.96 -3.30 -5.56
CA PHE A 190 8.19 -2.60 -5.21
C PHE A 190 9.29 -2.79 -6.26
N ALA A 191 9.41 -3.97 -6.87
CA ALA A 191 10.30 -4.21 -8.01
C ALA A 191 9.98 -3.26 -9.18
N LEU A 192 8.69 -3.05 -9.44
CA LEU A 192 8.23 -2.10 -10.46
C LEU A 192 8.55 -0.65 -10.09
N GLU A 193 8.33 -0.22 -8.84
CA GLU A 193 8.70 1.14 -8.39
C GLU A 193 10.22 1.37 -8.40
N ASN A 194 11.02 0.39 -7.97
CA ASN A 194 12.49 0.44 -8.08
C ASN A 194 12.91 0.63 -9.54
N ARG A 195 12.28 -0.08 -10.47
CA ARG A 195 12.53 0.09 -11.91
C ARG A 195 12.19 1.50 -12.38
N VAL A 196 11.04 2.04 -12.00
CA VAL A 196 10.65 3.40 -12.40
C VAL A 196 11.63 4.45 -11.83
N ALA A 197 12.01 4.33 -10.56
CA ALA A 197 12.94 5.24 -9.91
C ALA A 197 14.33 5.19 -10.56
N THR A 198 14.86 3.99 -10.78
CA THR A 198 16.19 3.78 -11.37
C THR A 198 16.22 4.21 -12.84
N THR A 199 15.19 3.91 -13.63
CA THR A 199 15.08 4.40 -15.02
C THR A 199 14.98 5.92 -15.09
N ARG A 200 14.35 6.60 -14.13
CA ARG A 200 14.33 8.08 -14.09
C ARG A 200 15.70 8.67 -13.77
N ALA A 201 16.45 8.04 -12.87
CA ALA A 201 17.78 8.48 -12.50
C ALA A 201 18.81 8.23 -13.61
N LEU A 202 18.73 7.07 -14.27
CA LEU A 202 19.73 6.56 -15.21
C LEU A 202 19.13 6.34 -16.61
N SER A 203 18.28 7.25 -17.10
CA SER A 203 17.47 7.02 -18.30
C SER A 203 18.26 6.77 -19.58
N ASP A 204 19.39 7.46 -19.74
CA ASP A 204 20.34 7.29 -20.85
C ASP A 204 21.01 5.91 -20.77
N ILE A 205 21.56 5.57 -19.61
CA ILE A 205 22.23 4.29 -19.34
C ILE A 205 21.25 3.12 -19.54
N TYR A 206 20.04 3.24 -18.98
CA TYR A 206 18.99 2.22 -19.14
C TYR A 206 18.65 1.97 -20.61
N GLY A 207 18.66 3.01 -21.43
CA GLY A 207 18.38 2.92 -22.86
C GLY A 207 19.46 2.18 -23.66
N GLU A 208 20.73 2.32 -23.25
CA GLU A 208 21.89 1.70 -23.89
C GLU A 208 22.14 0.26 -23.44
N MET A 209 21.76 -0.07 -22.20
CA MET A 209 21.96 -1.39 -21.59
C MET A 209 20.96 -2.47 -22.04
N HIS A 210 20.09 -2.22 -23.03
CA HIS A 210 19.10 -3.18 -23.55
C HIS A 210 18.32 -3.97 -22.49
N VAL A 211 17.90 -3.30 -21.42
CA VAL A 211 17.26 -3.95 -20.27
C VAL A 211 15.84 -4.40 -20.59
N HIS A 212 15.53 -5.68 -20.31
CA HIS A 212 14.19 -6.24 -20.46
C HIS A 212 13.14 -5.51 -19.61
N ARG A 213 11.95 -5.29 -20.17
CA ARG A 213 10.87 -4.54 -19.50
C ARG A 213 9.97 -5.44 -18.66
N LEU A 214 9.64 -4.96 -17.45
CA LEU A 214 8.72 -5.68 -16.55
C LEU A 214 7.24 -5.64 -17.00
N ALA A 215 6.87 -4.67 -17.86
CA ALA A 215 5.49 -4.42 -18.27
C ALA A 215 4.81 -5.66 -18.90
N GLY A 216 5.55 -6.44 -19.69
CA GLY A 216 5.03 -7.64 -20.35
C GLY A 216 4.55 -8.72 -19.37
N PHE A 217 5.30 -8.94 -18.28
CA PHE A 217 4.94 -9.87 -17.22
C PHE A 217 3.59 -9.50 -16.58
N PHE A 218 3.44 -8.23 -16.18
CA PHE A 218 2.22 -7.71 -15.57
C PHE A 218 1.03 -7.73 -16.54
N ARG A 219 1.26 -7.43 -17.83
CA ARG A 219 0.25 -7.52 -18.88
C ARG A 219 -0.31 -8.94 -18.97
N ARG A 220 0.58 -9.92 -19.18
CA ARG A 220 0.22 -11.34 -19.31
C ARG A 220 -0.53 -11.85 -18.08
N PHE A 221 -0.07 -11.48 -16.88
CA PHE A 221 -0.76 -11.88 -15.65
C PHE A 221 -2.16 -11.26 -15.52
N ARG A 222 -2.31 -9.96 -15.78
CA ARG A 222 -3.62 -9.28 -15.79
C ARG A 222 -4.57 -9.93 -16.81
N ASP A 223 -4.07 -10.23 -18.00
CA ASP A 223 -4.87 -10.83 -19.07
C ASP A 223 -5.30 -12.26 -18.69
N ALA A 224 -4.44 -13.03 -18.01
CA ALA A 224 -4.77 -14.35 -17.45
C ALA A 224 -5.88 -14.26 -16.37
N LEU A 225 -5.78 -13.33 -15.42
CA LEU A 225 -6.82 -13.10 -14.41
C LEU A 225 -8.16 -12.72 -15.05
N ASN A 226 -8.15 -11.81 -16.02
CA ASN A 226 -9.35 -11.38 -16.74
C ASN A 226 -9.95 -12.51 -17.60
N GLY A 227 -9.11 -13.36 -18.20
CA GLY A 227 -9.54 -14.55 -18.92
C GLY A 227 -10.35 -15.50 -18.03
N MET A 228 -9.85 -15.78 -16.81
CA MET A 228 -10.55 -16.60 -15.82
C MET A 228 -11.90 -15.99 -15.39
N ALA A 229 -11.96 -14.67 -15.22
CA ALA A 229 -13.19 -13.98 -14.81
C ALA A 229 -14.27 -13.98 -15.91
N LYS A 230 -13.88 -13.84 -17.18
CA LYS A 230 -14.82 -13.85 -18.32
C LYS A 230 -15.58 -15.17 -18.43
N GLY A 231 -14.91 -16.31 -18.23
CA GLY A 231 -15.54 -17.64 -18.30
C GLY A 231 -16.62 -17.88 -17.24
N SER A 232 -16.59 -17.12 -16.14
CA SER A 232 -17.48 -17.29 -14.97
C SER A 232 -18.53 -16.17 -14.84
N GLY A 233 -18.51 -15.16 -15.70
CA GLY A 233 -19.44 -14.03 -15.66
C GLY A 233 -19.28 -13.13 -14.43
N GLY A 234 -18.10 -13.13 -13.80
CA GLY A 234 -17.77 -12.30 -12.64
C GLY A 234 -16.59 -11.36 -12.91
N ARG A 235 -16.09 -10.72 -11.85
CA ARG A 235 -14.95 -9.77 -11.92
C ARG A 235 -13.72 -10.29 -11.19
N VAL A 236 -12.57 -9.70 -11.54
CA VAL A 236 -11.30 -9.84 -10.80
C VAL A 236 -11.23 -8.78 -9.70
N ALA A 237 -10.76 -9.18 -8.52
CA ALA A 237 -10.43 -8.28 -7.41
C ALA A 237 -9.15 -8.71 -6.69
N ILE A 238 -8.50 -7.77 -6.00
CA ILE A 238 -7.41 -8.01 -5.06
C ILE A 238 -7.99 -7.91 -3.64
N LEU A 239 -7.81 -8.94 -2.83
CA LEU A 239 -8.18 -8.94 -1.41
C LEU A 239 -6.98 -8.51 -0.56
N THR A 240 -7.11 -7.40 0.14
CA THR A 240 -6.08 -6.86 1.05
C THR A 240 -6.53 -6.94 2.51
N PRO A 241 -5.62 -7.15 3.47
CA PRO A 241 -5.90 -7.04 4.90
C PRO A 241 -6.11 -5.59 5.40
N GLY A 242 -5.88 -4.59 4.54
CA GLY A 242 -6.11 -3.17 4.84
C GLY A 242 -4.84 -2.37 5.18
N PRO A 243 -4.95 -1.07 5.50
CA PRO A 243 -3.82 -0.14 5.61
C PRO A 243 -2.84 -0.40 6.75
N LEU A 244 -3.22 -1.24 7.72
CA LEU A 244 -2.33 -1.67 8.80
C LEU A 244 -1.40 -2.81 8.37
N ASN A 245 -1.39 -3.24 7.11
CA ASN A 245 -0.43 -4.23 6.63
C ASN A 245 0.86 -3.57 6.11
N GLU A 246 2.01 -4.21 6.35
CA GLU A 246 3.32 -3.68 5.96
C GLU A 246 3.51 -3.47 4.46
N THR A 247 2.81 -4.25 3.62
CA THR A 247 2.87 -4.15 2.16
C THR A 247 1.60 -3.56 1.54
N TYR A 248 0.76 -2.86 2.32
CA TYR A 248 -0.48 -2.25 1.80
C TYR A 248 -0.23 -1.28 0.63
N TYR A 249 0.88 -0.51 0.69
CA TYR A 249 1.29 0.35 -0.43
C TYR A 249 1.36 -0.43 -1.74
N GLU A 250 2.02 -1.59 -1.73
CA GLU A 250 2.18 -2.45 -2.90
C GLU A 250 0.81 -2.92 -3.43
N HIS A 251 -0.12 -3.28 -2.54
CA HIS A 251 -1.44 -3.77 -2.92
C HIS A 251 -2.22 -2.67 -3.65
N ALA A 252 -2.24 -1.45 -3.09
CA ALA A 252 -2.89 -0.30 -3.71
C ALA A 252 -2.22 0.12 -5.02
N TYR A 253 -0.89 0.05 -5.07
CA TYR A 253 -0.12 0.37 -6.26
C TYR A 253 -0.41 -0.59 -7.42
N ILE A 254 -0.35 -1.91 -7.19
CA ILE A 254 -0.63 -2.93 -8.19
C ILE A 254 -2.10 -2.87 -8.64
N ALA A 255 -3.04 -2.66 -7.72
CA ALA A 255 -4.45 -2.48 -8.05
C ALA A 255 -4.64 -1.36 -9.07
N ARG A 256 -4.03 -0.19 -8.82
CA ARG A 256 -4.05 0.96 -9.73
C ARG A 256 -3.33 0.67 -11.06
N TYR A 257 -2.16 0.04 -11.00
CA TYR A 257 -1.34 -0.26 -12.18
C TYR A 257 -2.03 -1.25 -13.15
N LEU A 258 -2.72 -2.26 -12.62
CA LEU A 258 -3.42 -3.27 -13.41
C LEU A 258 -4.88 -2.93 -13.69
N GLY A 259 -5.44 -1.92 -13.02
CA GLY A 259 -6.85 -1.55 -13.12
C GLY A 259 -7.80 -2.58 -12.48
N ILE A 260 -7.38 -3.21 -11.39
CA ILE A 260 -8.14 -4.22 -10.65
C ILE A 260 -8.69 -3.60 -9.35
N MET A 261 -9.90 -3.99 -8.94
CA MET A 261 -10.50 -3.49 -7.69
C MET A 261 -9.71 -3.97 -6.47
N LEU A 262 -9.34 -3.06 -5.58
CA LEU A 262 -8.80 -3.38 -4.26
C LEU A 262 -9.96 -3.47 -3.27
N LEU A 263 -10.11 -4.61 -2.60
CA LEU A 263 -11.19 -4.93 -1.67
C LEU A 263 -10.62 -5.43 -0.34
N GLU A 264 -11.28 -5.08 0.76
CA GLU A 264 -11.05 -5.68 2.08
C GLU A 264 -12.09 -6.78 2.35
N GLY A 265 -11.88 -7.59 3.39
CA GLY A 265 -12.79 -8.70 3.73
C GLY A 265 -14.24 -8.25 3.92
N GLU A 266 -14.44 -7.05 4.47
CA GLU A 266 -15.73 -6.40 4.65
C GLU A 266 -16.29 -5.68 3.41
N ASP A 267 -15.56 -5.63 2.30
CA ASP A 267 -16.17 -5.22 1.03
C ASP A 267 -16.94 -6.40 0.38
N LEU A 268 -16.69 -7.62 0.87
CA LEU A 268 -17.20 -8.86 0.30
C LEU A 268 -18.30 -9.50 1.16
N THR A 269 -19.17 -10.27 0.50
CA THR A 269 -20.18 -11.11 1.13
C THR A 269 -20.44 -12.33 0.28
N VAL A 270 -20.83 -13.44 0.90
CA VAL A 270 -21.31 -14.60 0.16
C VAL A 270 -22.83 -14.57 0.13
N SER A 271 -23.40 -14.67 -1.08
CA SER A 271 -24.85 -14.69 -1.30
C SER A 271 -25.19 -15.70 -2.40
N GLY A 272 -26.14 -16.59 -2.13
CA GLY A 272 -26.50 -17.67 -3.06
C GLY A 272 -25.32 -18.60 -3.40
N GLY A 273 -24.37 -18.77 -2.48
CA GLY A 273 -23.15 -19.56 -2.70
C GLY A 273 -22.11 -18.92 -3.63
N ARG A 274 -22.28 -17.63 -3.99
CA ARG A 274 -21.35 -16.85 -4.81
C ARG A 274 -20.72 -15.74 -3.99
N LEU A 275 -19.45 -15.43 -4.27
CA LEU A 275 -18.77 -14.27 -3.70
C LEU A 275 -19.24 -13.00 -4.42
N MET A 276 -19.68 -12.02 -3.64
CA MET A 276 -20.21 -10.75 -4.11
C MET A 276 -19.46 -9.60 -3.44
N VAL A 277 -19.22 -8.52 -4.17
CA VAL A 277 -18.77 -7.23 -3.61
C VAL A 277 -19.98 -6.34 -3.32
N ARG A 278 -19.97 -5.68 -2.16
CA ARG A 278 -20.94 -4.64 -1.78
C ARG A 278 -20.58 -3.33 -2.45
N THR A 279 -21.50 -2.81 -3.25
CA THR A 279 -21.27 -1.57 -4.01
C THR A 279 -22.46 -0.64 -3.86
N VAL A 280 -22.24 0.64 -4.14
CA VAL A 280 -23.29 1.67 -4.18
C VAL A 280 -24.35 1.42 -5.26
N SER A 281 -24.15 0.42 -6.13
CA SER A 281 -25.11 -0.02 -7.15
C SER A 281 -25.71 -1.40 -6.83
N GLY A 282 -25.49 -1.93 -5.62
CA GLY A 282 -25.92 -3.26 -5.20
C GLY A 282 -24.81 -4.31 -5.27
N LEU A 283 -25.17 -5.57 -5.06
CA LEU A 283 -24.22 -6.68 -5.05
C LEU A 283 -23.76 -7.03 -6.46
N MET A 284 -22.44 -7.17 -6.65
CA MET A 284 -21.86 -7.62 -7.92
C MET A 284 -20.99 -8.86 -7.74
N PRO A 285 -21.01 -9.84 -8.66
CA PRO A 285 -20.25 -11.07 -8.51
C PRO A 285 -18.75 -10.86 -8.71
N VAL A 286 -17.95 -11.46 -7.82
CA VAL A 286 -16.49 -11.59 -7.93
C VAL A 286 -16.18 -13.07 -8.16
N SER A 287 -15.46 -13.38 -9.23
CA SER A 287 -15.16 -14.76 -9.61
C SER A 287 -13.67 -15.09 -9.62
N VAL A 288 -12.80 -14.08 -9.53
CA VAL A 288 -11.35 -14.26 -9.34
C VAL A 288 -10.89 -13.33 -8.23
N LEU A 289 -10.23 -13.89 -7.22
CA LEU A 289 -9.78 -13.14 -6.04
C LEU A 289 -8.28 -13.34 -5.84
N TRP A 290 -7.49 -12.32 -6.15
CA TRP A 290 -6.06 -12.30 -5.86
C TRP A 290 -5.84 -11.91 -4.39
N ARG A 291 -5.56 -12.92 -3.56
CA ARG A 291 -5.42 -12.80 -2.11
C ARG A 291 -4.04 -12.27 -1.73
N ARG A 292 -4.01 -11.30 -0.80
CA ARG A 292 -2.80 -10.70 -0.21
C ARG A 292 -2.73 -10.84 1.32
N LEU A 293 -3.36 -11.88 1.85
CA LEU A 293 -3.38 -12.26 3.27
C LEU A 293 -3.20 -13.76 3.40
N ASP A 294 -2.79 -14.29 4.56
CA ASP A 294 -2.58 -15.73 4.75
C ASP A 294 -3.88 -16.54 4.75
N ALA A 295 -3.81 -17.80 4.29
CA ALA A 295 -5.00 -18.58 3.97
C ALA A 295 -5.89 -18.81 5.19
N ALA A 296 -5.30 -19.03 6.37
CA ALA A 296 -6.03 -19.22 7.62
C ALA A 296 -6.95 -18.05 7.98
N PHE A 297 -6.62 -16.82 7.58
CA PHE A 297 -7.42 -15.64 7.87
C PHE A 297 -8.55 -15.38 6.86
N ALA A 298 -8.63 -16.16 5.78
CA ALA A 298 -9.51 -15.87 4.65
C ALA A 298 -11.00 -16.02 4.99
N ASP A 299 -11.37 -16.92 5.90
CA ASP A 299 -12.76 -17.20 6.27
C ASP A 299 -12.90 -17.48 7.78
N PRO A 300 -13.52 -16.58 8.56
CA PRO A 300 -13.72 -16.78 9.99
C PRO A 300 -14.75 -17.86 10.35
N LEU A 301 -15.59 -18.33 9.41
CA LEU A 301 -16.57 -19.38 9.69
C LEU A 301 -15.95 -20.78 9.69
N GLU A 302 -15.01 -21.04 8.78
CA GLU A 302 -14.45 -22.38 8.57
C GLU A 302 -12.97 -22.51 8.95
N LEU A 303 -12.22 -21.40 9.02
CA LEU A 303 -10.79 -21.39 9.30
C LEU A 303 -10.50 -20.76 10.67
N ARG A 304 -10.11 -19.49 10.70
CA ARG A 304 -9.69 -18.79 11.93
C ARG A 304 -10.80 -17.88 12.46
N PRO A 305 -11.49 -18.22 13.56
CA PRO A 305 -12.69 -17.52 14.01
C PRO A 305 -12.46 -16.10 14.55
N ASP A 306 -11.23 -15.77 14.98
CA ASP A 306 -10.82 -14.44 15.40
C ASP A 306 -10.34 -13.55 14.23
N SER A 307 -10.39 -14.04 12.99
CA SER A 307 -10.03 -13.24 11.81
C SER A 307 -11.02 -12.10 11.58
N GLN A 308 -10.51 -10.87 11.52
CA GLN A 308 -11.27 -9.66 11.17
C GLN A 308 -11.04 -9.18 9.72
N ILE A 309 -10.13 -9.85 9.00
CA ILE A 309 -9.70 -9.45 7.65
C ILE A 309 -10.22 -10.37 6.55
N GLY A 310 -10.86 -11.49 6.93
CA GLY A 310 -11.46 -12.46 6.03
C GLY A 310 -12.91 -12.13 5.66
N THR A 311 -13.50 -13.00 4.84
CA THR A 311 -14.90 -12.90 4.43
C THR A 311 -15.64 -14.17 4.86
N PRO A 312 -16.66 -14.07 5.74
CA PRO A 312 -17.48 -15.21 6.14
C PRO A 312 -18.05 -15.98 4.94
N GLY A 313 -17.79 -17.29 4.88
CA GLY A 313 -18.29 -18.20 3.85
C GLY A 313 -17.47 -18.25 2.56
N LEU A 314 -16.32 -17.57 2.51
CA LEU A 314 -15.42 -17.61 1.36
C LEU A 314 -14.97 -19.03 1.01
N VAL A 315 -14.71 -19.89 2.00
CA VAL A 315 -14.33 -21.30 1.76
C VAL A 315 -15.45 -22.04 1.05
N GLU A 316 -16.71 -21.84 1.45
CA GLU A 316 -17.87 -22.44 0.79
C GLU A 316 -18.03 -21.95 -0.66
N ALA A 317 -17.80 -20.66 -0.93
CA ALA A 317 -17.83 -20.13 -2.30
C ALA A 317 -16.73 -20.75 -3.18
N ILE A 318 -15.53 -20.97 -2.63
CA ILE A 318 -14.43 -21.66 -3.31
C ILE A 318 -14.79 -23.13 -3.55
N ARG A 319 -15.35 -23.82 -2.54
CA ARG A 319 -15.76 -25.23 -2.61
C ARG A 319 -16.79 -25.49 -3.71
N ARG A 320 -17.70 -24.54 -3.94
CA ARG A 320 -18.70 -24.57 -5.02
C ARG A 320 -18.13 -24.23 -6.40
N GLY A 321 -16.87 -23.83 -6.47
CA GLY A 321 -16.23 -23.33 -7.69
C GLY A 321 -16.78 -21.99 -8.17
N ALA A 322 -17.41 -21.20 -7.30
CA ALA A 322 -17.98 -19.90 -7.65
C ALA A 322 -16.92 -18.79 -7.73
N VAL A 323 -15.77 -18.99 -7.09
CA VAL A 323 -14.63 -18.06 -7.11
C VAL A 323 -13.31 -18.84 -7.14
N SER A 324 -12.36 -18.38 -7.96
CA SER A 324 -10.98 -18.84 -7.98
C SER A 324 -10.11 -17.94 -7.10
N ALA A 325 -9.47 -18.50 -6.08
CA ALA A 325 -8.49 -17.79 -5.27
C ALA A 325 -7.09 -17.88 -5.90
N VAL A 326 -6.40 -16.75 -6.00
CA VAL A 326 -5.03 -16.62 -6.50
C VAL A 326 -4.14 -16.21 -5.32
N ASN A 327 -3.28 -17.07 -4.78
CA ASN A 327 -3.25 -18.53 -4.94
C ASN A 327 -4.34 -19.22 -4.11
N ALA A 328 -4.59 -20.50 -4.40
CA ALA A 328 -5.56 -21.31 -3.67
C ALA A 328 -5.26 -21.34 -2.16
N LEU A 329 -6.29 -21.56 -1.34
CA LEU A 329 -6.10 -21.73 0.11
C LEU A 329 -5.31 -23.02 0.37
N GLY A 330 -4.36 -22.96 1.32
CA GLY A 330 -3.42 -24.05 1.60
C GLY A 330 -2.13 -24.02 0.78
N SER A 331 -2.00 -23.08 -0.17
CA SER A 331 -0.77 -22.91 -0.96
C SER A 331 0.48 -22.59 -0.15
N GLY A 332 0.33 -21.96 1.02
CA GLY A 332 1.44 -21.70 1.95
C GLY A 332 2.15 -22.96 2.46
N LEU A 333 1.55 -24.15 2.32
CA LEU A 333 2.20 -25.40 2.72
C LEU A 333 3.54 -25.60 2.00
N MET A 334 3.64 -25.18 0.75
CA MET A 334 4.88 -25.30 -0.05
C MET A 334 6.00 -24.35 0.42
N GLU A 335 5.72 -23.41 1.31
CA GLU A 335 6.75 -22.56 1.96
C GLU A 335 7.40 -23.24 3.18
N THR A 336 6.91 -24.41 3.60
CA THR A 336 7.38 -25.10 4.81
C THR A 336 8.86 -25.47 4.69
N ARG A 337 9.71 -24.94 5.59
CA ARG A 337 11.18 -25.13 5.55
C ARG A 337 11.62 -26.60 5.45
N ALA A 338 10.98 -27.50 6.18
CA ALA A 338 11.31 -28.93 6.14
C ALA A 338 11.07 -29.58 4.76
N LEU A 339 10.21 -29.04 3.90
CA LEU A 339 9.95 -29.62 2.58
C LEU A 339 11.20 -29.62 1.69
N PHE A 340 12.14 -28.70 1.90
CA PHE A 340 13.41 -28.63 1.18
C PHE A 340 14.18 -29.96 1.22
N ALA A 341 14.13 -30.67 2.36
CA ALA A 341 14.78 -31.97 2.53
C ALA A 341 14.18 -33.08 1.65
N PHE A 342 12.95 -32.90 1.15
CA PHE A 342 12.20 -33.91 0.41
C PHE A 342 12.07 -33.58 -1.08
N LEU A 343 12.28 -32.33 -1.51
CA LEU A 343 12.07 -31.89 -2.89
C LEU A 343 12.81 -32.73 -3.95
N PRO A 344 14.10 -33.13 -3.77
CA PRO A 344 14.76 -33.98 -4.75
C PRO A 344 14.05 -35.33 -4.94
N LYS A 345 13.56 -35.93 -3.85
CA LYS A 345 12.84 -37.21 -3.89
C LYS A 345 11.45 -37.05 -4.51
N ILE A 346 10.76 -35.95 -4.20
CA ILE A 346 9.46 -35.62 -4.79
C ILE A 346 9.59 -35.40 -6.31
N SER A 347 10.62 -34.68 -6.76
CA SER A 347 10.90 -34.44 -8.18
C SER A 347 11.10 -35.75 -8.94
N ARG A 348 11.90 -36.67 -8.41
CA ARG A 348 12.11 -37.99 -9.01
C ARG A 348 10.83 -38.82 -9.07
N GLU A 349 10.01 -38.78 -8.02
CA GLU A 349 8.76 -39.55 -7.97
C GLU A 349 7.70 -39.03 -8.95
N LEU A 350 7.48 -37.71 -8.98
CA LEU A 350 6.39 -37.12 -9.76
C LEU A 350 6.78 -36.92 -11.22
N ARG A 351 8.03 -36.54 -11.49
CA ARG A 351 8.49 -36.10 -12.81
C ARG A 351 9.63 -36.93 -13.39
N ASN A 352 10.24 -37.82 -12.61
CA ASN A 352 11.44 -38.58 -13.01
C ASN A 352 12.59 -37.67 -13.50
N GLU A 353 12.72 -36.50 -12.86
CA GLU A 353 13.70 -35.45 -13.16
C GLU A 353 14.46 -35.05 -11.88
N GLU A 354 15.71 -34.63 -12.04
CA GLU A 354 16.43 -33.89 -11.00
C GLU A 354 16.01 -32.42 -11.00
N LEU A 355 16.21 -31.74 -9.86
CA LEU A 355 16.00 -30.30 -9.77
C LEU A 355 17.06 -29.56 -10.60
N LEU A 356 16.60 -28.72 -11.54
CA LEU A 356 17.49 -27.88 -12.36
C LEU A 356 18.19 -26.81 -11.51
N LEU A 357 17.43 -26.16 -10.62
CA LEU A 357 17.98 -25.24 -9.61
C LEU A 357 18.07 -25.96 -8.26
N PRO A 358 19.27 -26.06 -7.66
CA PRO A 358 19.43 -26.64 -6.34
C PRO A 358 18.78 -25.73 -5.28
N SER A 359 18.42 -26.33 -4.16
CA SER A 359 17.98 -25.60 -2.97
C SER A 359 19.10 -25.63 -1.93
N VAL A 360 19.07 -24.73 -0.94
CA VAL A 360 19.96 -24.82 0.21
C VAL A 360 19.88 -26.21 0.85
N ALA A 361 21.03 -26.82 1.12
CA ALA A 361 21.10 -28.14 1.71
C ALA A 361 20.37 -28.15 3.07
N THR A 362 19.38 -29.03 3.21
CA THR A 362 18.44 -29.03 4.33
C THR A 362 18.23 -30.45 4.84
N TRP A 363 18.30 -30.62 6.17
CA TRP A 363 18.13 -31.89 6.88
C TRP A 363 17.03 -31.75 7.94
N TRP A 364 16.01 -32.59 7.85
CA TRP A 364 14.95 -32.64 8.85
C TRP A 364 15.31 -33.61 9.98
N CYS A 365 15.35 -33.11 11.22
CA CYS A 365 15.84 -33.86 12.38
C CYS A 365 14.83 -34.91 12.91
N GLY A 366 13.69 -35.08 12.24
CA GLY A 366 12.71 -36.13 12.54
C GLY A 366 13.17 -37.54 12.19
N ARG A 367 14.24 -37.68 11.39
CA ARG A 367 14.90 -38.97 11.08
C ARG A 367 16.26 -39.06 11.77
N ASP A 368 16.60 -40.25 12.26
CA ASP A 368 17.81 -40.47 13.06
C ASP A 368 19.10 -40.14 12.30
N THR A 369 19.18 -40.46 11.01
CA THR A 369 20.34 -40.21 10.15
C THR A 369 20.59 -38.72 9.95
N GLU A 370 19.57 -37.99 9.58
CA GLU A 370 19.60 -36.54 9.35
C GLU A 370 19.84 -35.79 10.67
N ARG A 371 19.22 -36.23 11.77
CA ARG A 371 19.45 -35.69 13.12
C ARG A 371 20.91 -35.84 13.54
N ALA A 372 21.48 -37.03 13.39
CA ALA A 372 22.89 -37.28 13.71
C ALA A 372 23.83 -36.41 12.86
N HIS A 373 23.51 -36.20 11.58
CA HIS A 373 24.29 -35.32 10.71
C HIS A 373 24.27 -33.86 11.19
N VAL A 374 23.10 -33.33 11.53
CA VAL A 374 22.96 -31.95 12.04
C VAL A 374 23.72 -31.78 13.35
N LEU A 375 23.59 -32.72 14.30
CA LEU A 375 24.29 -32.65 15.58
C LEU A 375 25.82 -32.75 15.42
N ALA A 376 26.31 -33.59 14.51
CA ALA A 376 27.74 -33.73 14.25
C ALA A 376 28.36 -32.51 13.57
N ASN A 377 27.56 -31.72 12.84
CA ASN A 377 28.02 -30.56 12.06
C ASN A 377 27.43 -29.24 12.56
N ILE A 378 26.93 -29.20 13.81
CA ILE A 378 26.10 -28.12 14.33
C ILE A 378 26.73 -26.74 14.14
N ASP A 379 28.05 -26.61 14.27
CA ASP A 379 28.78 -25.35 14.18
C ASP A 379 28.77 -24.75 12.75
N ARG A 380 28.43 -25.54 11.73
CA ARG A 380 28.31 -25.10 10.33
C ARG A 380 26.86 -24.97 9.86
N MET A 381 25.91 -25.20 10.76
CA MET A 381 24.49 -25.27 10.43
C MET A 381 23.74 -24.05 10.97
N VAL A 382 22.73 -23.64 10.22
CA VAL A 382 21.65 -22.78 10.66
C VAL A 382 20.49 -23.68 11.08
N ILE A 383 20.07 -23.60 12.33
CA ILE A 383 19.09 -24.51 12.93
C ILE A 383 17.86 -23.71 13.33
N GLY A 384 16.69 -24.19 12.94
CA GLY A 384 15.42 -23.55 13.31
C GLY A 384 14.21 -24.45 13.14
N PRO A 385 13.00 -23.89 13.28
CA PRO A 385 11.77 -24.68 13.28
C PRO A 385 11.50 -25.31 11.91
N ALA A 386 11.18 -26.61 11.90
CA ALA A 386 10.85 -27.39 10.71
C ALA A 386 9.64 -26.83 9.95
N LEU A 387 8.68 -26.27 10.69
CA LEU A 387 7.41 -25.76 10.16
C LEU A 387 7.42 -24.26 9.85
N SER A 388 8.55 -23.57 10.00
CA SER A 388 8.64 -22.15 9.67
C SER A 388 8.46 -21.94 8.16
N THR A 389 7.73 -20.89 7.79
CA THR A 389 7.60 -20.39 6.41
C THR A 389 8.49 -19.17 6.18
N ARG A 390 9.25 -18.72 7.19
CA ARG A 390 10.17 -17.58 7.06
C ARG A 390 11.54 -18.04 6.59
N LEU A 391 12.26 -17.14 5.91
CA LEU A 391 13.65 -17.37 5.56
C LEU A 391 14.50 -17.48 6.83
N ALA A 392 15.55 -18.28 6.77
CA ALA A 392 16.41 -18.53 7.92
C ALA A 392 17.04 -17.24 8.49
N PHE A 393 17.38 -16.28 7.62
CA PHE A 393 17.95 -14.97 8.00
C PHE A 393 16.89 -13.90 8.35
N GLU A 394 15.60 -14.21 8.23
CA GLU A 394 14.49 -13.33 8.65
C GLU A 394 13.95 -13.71 10.04
N ASP A 395 14.40 -14.82 10.62
CA ASP A 395 13.77 -15.50 11.76
C ASP A 395 14.74 -15.71 12.94
N ASP A 396 15.51 -14.68 13.28
CA ASP A 396 16.58 -14.74 14.31
C ASP A 396 16.11 -15.06 15.73
N GLU A 397 14.82 -14.94 16.03
CA GLU A 397 14.31 -15.32 17.35
C GLU A 397 14.30 -16.85 17.51
N SER A 398 13.99 -17.57 16.44
CA SER A 398 13.81 -19.02 16.45
C SER A 398 14.89 -19.78 15.67
N THR A 399 15.63 -19.10 14.81
CA THR A 399 16.68 -19.66 13.97
C THR A 399 18.05 -19.21 14.47
N ARG A 400 18.96 -20.17 14.68
CA ARG A 400 20.27 -19.96 15.30
C ARG A 400 21.38 -20.47 14.40
N LEU A 401 22.43 -19.68 14.23
CA LEU A 401 23.68 -20.13 13.64
C LEU A 401 24.49 -20.89 14.71
N GLY A 402 24.81 -22.15 14.46
CA GLY A 402 25.46 -22.99 15.48
C GLY A 402 26.80 -22.47 15.96
N SER A 403 27.60 -21.84 15.09
CA SER A 403 28.89 -21.22 15.48
C SER A 403 28.76 -20.00 16.38
N ALA A 404 27.57 -19.36 16.43
CA ALA A 404 27.31 -18.21 17.27
C ALA A 404 26.77 -18.59 18.66
N LEU A 405 26.48 -19.87 18.91
CA LEU A 405 25.94 -20.35 20.19
C LEU A 405 27.02 -20.46 21.26
N SER A 406 26.71 -20.01 22.47
CA SER A 406 27.53 -20.32 23.64
C SER A 406 27.47 -21.83 23.97
N ALA A 407 28.43 -22.32 24.76
CA ALA A 407 28.47 -23.74 25.14
C ALA A 407 27.18 -24.21 25.87
N GLY A 408 26.56 -23.32 26.68
CA GLY A 408 25.30 -23.61 27.36
C GLY A 408 24.12 -23.69 26.40
N GLU A 409 23.92 -22.66 25.58
CA GLU A 409 22.86 -22.64 24.56
C GLU A 409 22.97 -23.81 23.58
N ARG A 410 24.20 -24.18 23.21
CA ARG A 410 24.48 -25.34 22.35
C ARG A 410 24.03 -26.64 23.01
N ALA A 411 24.34 -26.86 24.28
CA ALA A 411 23.92 -28.06 25.00
C ALA A 411 22.39 -28.15 25.13
N GLU A 412 21.73 -27.02 25.39
CA GLU A 412 20.26 -26.93 25.45
C GLU A 412 19.61 -27.25 24.10
N LEU A 413 20.11 -26.66 23.01
CA LEU A 413 19.60 -26.91 21.66
C LEU A 413 19.79 -28.38 21.26
N ILE A 414 20.93 -28.98 21.58
CA ILE A 414 21.18 -30.41 21.33
C ILE A 414 20.15 -31.27 22.07
N ALA A 415 19.93 -31.03 23.37
CA ALA A 415 18.96 -31.78 24.16
C ALA A 415 17.52 -31.61 23.61
N GLN A 416 17.16 -30.43 23.10
CA GLN A 416 15.87 -30.20 22.44
C GLN A 416 15.74 -31.00 21.15
N ILE A 417 16.76 -30.97 20.27
CA ILE A 417 16.76 -31.72 19.02
C ILE A 417 16.70 -33.23 19.27
N GLU A 418 17.38 -33.73 20.29
CA GLU A 418 17.34 -35.15 20.67
C GLU A 418 15.95 -35.59 21.15
N ARG A 419 15.24 -34.71 21.88
CA ARG A 419 13.90 -34.99 22.40
C ARG A 419 12.80 -34.82 21.33
N ASP A 420 12.83 -33.72 20.60
CA ASP A 420 11.76 -33.27 19.69
C ASP A 420 12.28 -33.03 18.27
N GLY A 421 13.15 -33.91 17.76
CA GLY A 421 13.83 -33.70 16.47
C GLY A 421 12.90 -33.43 15.27
N GLY A 422 11.65 -33.89 15.32
CA GLY A 422 10.64 -33.59 14.30
C GLY A 422 10.32 -32.10 14.13
N ASP A 423 10.59 -31.29 15.15
CA ASP A 423 10.30 -29.85 15.14
C ASP A 423 11.47 -29.02 14.60
N PHE A 424 12.60 -29.64 14.26
CA PHE A 424 13.83 -28.95 13.86
C PHE A 424 14.31 -29.34 12.46
N VAL A 425 14.93 -28.37 11.79
CA VAL A 425 15.72 -28.56 10.58
C VAL A 425 17.08 -27.92 10.75
N GLY A 426 18.12 -28.56 10.23
CA GLY A 426 19.42 -27.94 9.99
C GLY A 426 19.53 -27.58 8.52
N GLN A 427 20.03 -26.39 8.22
CA GLN A 427 20.39 -25.94 6.87
C GLN A 427 21.85 -25.55 6.85
N GLU A 428 22.53 -25.75 5.72
CA GLU A 428 23.91 -25.29 5.58
C GLU A 428 23.97 -23.76 5.65
N ALA A 429 24.94 -23.22 6.40
CA ALA A 429 25.13 -21.78 6.51
C ALA A 429 25.64 -21.21 5.17
N VAL A 430 24.74 -20.61 4.39
CA VAL A 430 25.08 -20.04 3.08
C VAL A 430 25.72 -18.66 3.26
N THR A 431 26.93 -18.49 2.72
CA THR A 431 27.50 -17.15 2.50
C THR A 431 27.02 -16.65 1.15
N LEU A 432 26.21 -15.61 1.16
CA LEU A 432 25.60 -15.04 -0.05
C LEU A 432 26.60 -14.17 -0.81
N SER A 433 26.44 -14.10 -2.13
CA SER A 433 27.22 -13.19 -2.97
C SER A 433 27.04 -11.73 -2.59
N THR A 434 28.01 -10.92 -3.03
CA THR A 434 28.01 -9.47 -2.80
C THR A 434 27.73 -8.70 -4.10
N THR A 435 27.04 -7.57 -3.98
CA THR A 435 26.75 -6.64 -5.09
C THR A 435 27.23 -5.22 -4.71
N PRO A 436 27.62 -4.38 -5.68
CA PRO A 436 28.03 -3.01 -5.39
C PRO A 436 26.86 -2.14 -4.92
N VAL A 437 27.10 -1.36 -3.86
CA VAL A 437 26.21 -0.31 -3.37
C VAL A 437 26.95 1.02 -3.34
N TYR A 438 26.27 2.10 -3.74
CA TYR A 438 26.84 3.43 -3.69
C TYR A 438 26.71 4.05 -2.29
N VAL A 439 27.83 4.21 -1.60
CA VAL A 439 27.91 4.77 -0.24
C VAL A 439 28.99 5.84 -0.20
N GLY A 440 28.66 7.05 0.28
CA GLY A 440 29.64 8.10 0.55
C GLY A 440 30.48 8.53 -0.66
N GLY A 441 29.99 8.35 -1.89
CA GLY A 441 30.73 8.67 -3.12
C GLY A 441 31.37 7.46 -3.82
N TRP A 442 31.39 6.30 -3.17
CA TRP A 442 32.13 5.11 -3.60
C TRP A 442 31.23 3.90 -3.75
N LEU A 443 31.72 2.87 -4.45
CA LEU A 443 31.08 1.57 -4.46
C LEU A 443 31.66 0.70 -3.34
N GLU A 444 30.78 0.04 -2.59
CA GLU A 444 31.15 -0.94 -1.56
C GLU A 444 30.39 -2.26 -1.80
N PRO A 445 31.03 -3.43 -1.63
CA PRO A 445 30.34 -4.72 -1.71
C PRO A 445 29.44 -4.93 -0.51
N ARG A 446 28.20 -5.37 -0.76
CA ARG A 446 27.23 -5.75 0.27
C ARG A 446 26.57 -7.08 -0.07
N PRO A 447 26.28 -7.95 0.91
CA PRO A 447 25.55 -9.19 0.67
C PRO A 447 24.21 -8.90 -0.03
N ALA A 448 23.81 -9.77 -0.95
CA ALA A 448 22.57 -9.62 -1.70
C ALA A 448 21.77 -10.92 -1.80
N SER A 449 20.44 -10.77 -1.88
CA SER A 449 19.52 -11.84 -2.26
C SER A 449 18.55 -11.35 -3.32
N LEU A 450 18.06 -12.25 -4.16
CA LEU A 450 17.18 -11.95 -5.28
C LEU A 450 15.85 -12.68 -5.13
N ARG A 451 14.74 -11.95 -5.08
CA ARG A 451 13.39 -12.54 -5.20
C ARG A 451 12.90 -12.43 -6.66
N VAL A 452 12.56 -13.57 -7.25
CA VAL A 452 12.04 -13.68 -8.63
C VAL A 452 10.57 -14.06 -8.61
N TYR A 453 9.76 -13.49 -9.51
CA TYR A 453 8.31 -13.68 -9.57
C TYR A 453 7.88 -14.47 -10.80
N LEU A 454 6.93 -15.38 -10.61
CA LEU A 454 6.32 -16.17 -11.67
C LEU A 454 4.80 -15.99 -11.65
N ALA A 455 4.22 -15.95 -12.84
CA ALA A 455 2.78 -15.86 -13.04
C ALA A 455 2.31 -16.94 -14.04
N ARG A 456 1.21 -17.62 -13.73
CA ARG A 456 0.60 -18.60 -14.62
C ARG A 456 -0.29 -17.89 -15.64
N THR A 457 -0.13 -18.25 -16.91
CA THR A 457 -0.94 -17.80 -18.04
C THR A 457 -1.55 -19.02 -18.74
N PRO A 458 -2.48 -18.84 -19.69
CA PRO A 458 -3.01 -19.95 -20.49
C PRO A 458 -1.93 -20.74 -21.25
N GLU A 459 -0.80 -20.11 -21.55
CA GLU A 459 0.34 -20.71 -22.26
C GLU A 459 1.38 -21.35 -21.32
N GLY A 460 1.20 -21.29 -20.00
CA GLY A 460 2.13 -21.81 -19.00
C GLY A 460 2.66 -20.73 -18.05
N TRP A 461 3.79 -20.99 -17.40
CA TRP A 461 4.43 -20.02 -16.50
C TRP A 461 5.21 -18.96 -17.28
N THR A 462 5.03 -17.70 -16.92
CA THR A 462 5.89 -16.58 -17.32
C THR A 462 6.71 -16.12 -16.12
N VAL A 463 8.01 -15.89 -16.32
CA VAL A 463 8.94 -15.39 -15.30
C VAL A 463 9.12 -13.88 -15.53
N MET A 464 9.07 -13.08 -14.47
CA MET A 464 9.36 -11.65 -14.56
C MET A 464 10.83 -11.45 -14.97
N PRO A 465 11.17 -10.74 -16.05
CA PRO A 465 12.57 -10.52 -16.45
C PRO A 465 13.22 -9.42 -15.58
N GLY A 466 13.46 -9.78 -14.33
CA GLY A 466 13.88 -8.91 -13.23
C GLY A 466 13.35 -9.45 -11.91
N GLY A 467 13.32 -8.61 -10.89
CA GLY A 467 12.88 -9.05 -9.57
C GLY A 467 13.10 -8.00 -8.51
N PHE A 468 13.15 -8.47 -7.28
CA PHE A 468 13.32 -7.66 -6.09
C PHE A 468 14.60 -8.09 -5.38
N ALA A 469 15.66 -7.29 -5.49
CA ALA A 469 16.92 -7.57 -4.80
C ALA A 469 16.93 -6.89 -3.43
N ARG A 470 17.31 -7.65 -2.40
CA ARG A 470 17.63 -7.10 -1.07
C ARG A 470 19.13 -7.01 -0.93
N VAL A 471 19.60 -5.92 -0.35
CA VAL A 471 21.02 -5.66 -0.14
C VAL A 471 21.25 -5.24 1.30
N GLY A 472 22.25 -5.84 1.94
CA GLY A 472 22.56 -5.59 3.35
C GLY A 472 23.08 -4.17 3.57
N PHE A 473 22.66 -3.52 4.66
CA PHE A 473 23.26 -2.24 5.08
C PHE A 473 24.64 -2.43 5.74
N SER A 474 24.98 -3.66 6.12
CA SER A 474 26.28 -4.07 6.63
C SER A 474 26.69 -5.41 6.00
N LEU A 475 27.86 -5.94 6.37
CA LEU A 475 28.37 -7.21 5.86
C LEU A 475 27.73 -8.45 6.53
N ASP A 476 26.93 -8.27 7.58
CA ASP A 476 26.19 -9.36 8.22
C ASP A 476 25.03 -9.82 7.31
N PRO A 477 24.89 -11.11 6.97
CA PRO A 477 23.75 -11.63 6.22
C PRO A 477 22.37 -11.31 6.84
N THR A 478 22.26 -11.16 8.17
CA THR A 478 21.01 -10.73 8.82
C THR A 478 20.64 -9.28 8.48
N ALA A 479 21.59 -8.50 7.96
CA ALA A 479 21.38 -7.13 7.51
C ALA A 479 20.52 -7.03 6.23
N LEU A 480 20.23 -8.15 5.57
CA LEU A 480 19.31 -8.23 4.44
C LEU A 480 17.84 -8.02 4.83
N ALA A 481 17.49 -8.23 6.11
CA ALA A 481 16.14 -8.06 6.57
C ALA A 481 15.70 -6.58 6.48
N MET A 482 14.64 -6.30 5.73
CA MET A 482 14.08 -4.95 5.58
C MET A 482 13.70 -4.32 6.93
N GLN A 483 13.18 -5.14 7.86
CA GLN A 483 12.83 -4.73 9.22
C GLN A 483 14.06 -4.27 10.04
N ARG A 484 15.28 -4.60 9.60
CA ARG A 484 16.54 -4.23 10.24
C ARG A 484 17.35 -3.18 9.47
N GLY A 485 16.79 -2.60 8.40
CA GLY A 485 17.45 -1.55 7.63
C GLY A 485 18.09 -2.01 6.33
N GLY A 486 17.78 -3.22 5.85
CA GLY A 486 18.16 -3.65 4.49
C GLY A 486 17.66 -2.67 3.42
N GLN A 487 18.42 -2.55 2.35
CA GLN A 487 18.09 -1.74 1.17
C GLN A 487 17.49 -2.63 0.08
N ALA A 488 16.72 -2.03 -0.84
CA ALA A 488 16.16 -2.72 -1.98
C ALA A 488 16.75 -2.16 -3.28
N ALA A 489 17.26 -3.04 -4.15
CA ALA A 489 17.79 -2.70 -5.46
C ALA A 489 16.82 -3.13 -6.59
N ASP A 490 16.90 -2.44 -7.72
CA ASP A 490 16.35 -2.93 -8.98
C ASP A 490 17.21 -4.08 -9.53
N VAL A 491 16.64 -4.90 -10.41
CA VAL A 491 17.29 -6.05 -11.03
C VAL A 491 17.16 -5.92 -12.53
N TRP A 492 18.26 -5.79 -13.25
CA TRP A 492 18.30 -5.64 -14.69
C TRP A 492 18.73 -6.94 -15.34
N VAL A 493 17.81 -7.54 -16.10
CA VAL A 493 18.15 -8.60 -17.04
C VAL A 493 18.59 -7.94 -18.34
N VAL A 494 19.86 -8.09 -18.66
CA VAL A 494 20.57 -7.38 -19.74
C VAL A 494 20.76 -8.33 -20.93
N SER A 495 20.31 -7.89 -22.11
CA SER A 495 20.56 -8.58 -23.37
C SER A 495 21.75 -7.94 -24.11
N ASP A 496 22.46 -8.73 -24.88
CA ASP A 496 23.52 -8.26 -25.79
C ASP A 496 22.96 -7.50 -27.01
N ARG A 497 21.65 -7.63 -27.26
CA ARG A 497 20.94 -7.08 -28.42
C ARG A 497 19.71 -6.28 -28.02
N PRO A 498 19.23 -5.36 -28.88
CA PRO A 498 18.03 -4.60 -28.60
C PRO A 498 16.82 -5.49 -28.30
N VAL A 499 16.20 -5.28 -27.14
CA VAL A 499 15.02 -6.01 -26.68
C VAL A 499 13.73 -5.37 -27.16
N GLU A 500 12.69 -6.20 -27.36
CA GLU A 500 11.35 -5.72 -27.70
C GLU A 500 10.79 -4.83 -26.58
N ARG A 501 10.21 -3.68 -26.97
CA ARG A 501 9.63 -2.73 -26.02
C ARG A 501 8.19 -3.12 -25.71
N GLU A 502 8.00 -4.22 -24.96
CA GLU A 502 6.69 -4.57 -24.44
C GLU A 502 6.14 -3.43 -23.55
N THR A 503 4.86 -3.13 -23.74
CA THR A 503 4.15 -2.05 -23.06
C THR A 503 2.79 -2.54 -22.58
N LEU A 504 2.27 -1.90 -21.53
CA LEU A 504 0.86 -2.06 -21.12
C LEU A 504 -0.10 -1.23 -21.98
N LEU A 505 0.43 -0.36 -22.84
CA LEU A 505 -0.39 0.46 -23.73
C LEU A 505 -1.13 -0.46 -24.72
N PRO A 506 -2.45 -0.23 -24.93
CA PRO A 506 -3.19 -0.91 -25.98
C PRO A 506 -2.55 -0.69 -27.34
N GLN A 507 -2.54 -1.71 -28.19
CA GLN A 507 -2.15 -1.57 -29.60
C GLN A 507 -3.35 -1.04 -30.43
N GLU A 508 -3.10 -0.45 -31.60
CA GLU A 508 -4.16 0.15 -32.43
C GLU A 508 -5.28 -0.82 -32.83
N HIS A 509 -4.97 -2.12 -32.85
CA HIS A 509 -5.93 -3.18 -33.18
C HIS A 509 -6.73 -3.69 -31.97
N ASP A 510 -6.39 -3.25 -30.76
CA ASP A 510 -7.12 -3.63 -29.55
C ASP A 510 -8.45 -2.86 -29.49
N SER A 511 -9.56 -3.59 -29.44
CA SER A 511 -10.86 -2.99 -29.13
C SER A 511 -10.80 -2.42 -27.72
N PHE A 512 -10.90 -1.09 -27.57
CA PHE A 512 -11.00 -0.49 -26.25
C PHE A 512 -12.48 -0.36 -25.87
N THR A 513 -12.84 -0.92 -24.71
CA THR A 513 -14.10 -0.59 -24.06
C THR A 513 -13.79 0.47 -23.01
N ARG A 514 -14.53 1.59 -23.03
CA ARG A 514 -14.48 2.51 -21.89
C ARG A 514 -15.07 1.76 -20.70
N SER A 515 -14.20 1.22 -19.85
CA SER A 515 -14.63 0.64 -18.59
C SER A 515 -15.24 1.77 -17.79
N MET A 516 -16.57 1.75 -17.63
CA MET A 516 -17.22 2.62 -16.66
C MET A 516 -16.58 2.29 -15.31
N PRO A 517 -16.08 3.30 -14.55
CA PRO A 517 -15.37 3.03 -13.31
C PRO A 517 -16.21 2.04 -12.51
N GLY A 518 -15.60 0.91 -12.13
CA GLY A 518 -16.31 -0.17 -11.45
C GLY A 518 -17.18 0.39 -10.34
N SER A 519 -18.35 -0.23 -10.15
CA SER A 519 -19.28 0.12 -9.09
C SER A 519 -18.52 0.30 -7.78
N LEU A 520 -18.49 1.54 -7.29
CA LEU A 520 -17.73 1.96 -6.13
C LEU A 520 -18.10 1.07 -4.93
N PRO A 521 -17.12 0.41 -4.28
CA PRO A 521 -17.39 -0.31 -3.05
C PRO A 521 -18.03 0.60 -2.01
N SER A 522 -19.00 0.08 -1.28
CA SER A 522 -19.80 0.85 -0.30
C SER A 522 -18.92 1.51 0.77
N ARG A 523 -17.93 0.79 1.30
CA ARG A 523 -16.96 1.33 2.26
C ARG A 523 -16.07 2.43 1.67
N SER A 524 -15.65 2.29 0.41
CA SER A 524 -14.89 3.35 -0.28
C SER A 524 -15.74 4.62 -0.44
N ALA A 525 -17.03 4.47 -0.71
CA ALA A 525 -17.98 5.58 -0.78
C ALA A 525 -18.14 6.28 0.57
N GLU A 526 -18.27 5.51 1.64
CA GLU A 526 -18.35 6.03 3.01
C GLU A 526 -17.08 6.79 3.41
N ASN A 527 -15.89 6.23 3.15
CA ASN A 527 -14.62 6.90 3.42
C ASN A 527 -14.47 8.21 2.63
N LEU A 528 -14.94 8.26 1.38
CA LEU A 528 -14.97 9.49 0.59
C LEU A 528 -15.89 10.54 1.20
N THR A 529 -17.09 10.15 1.64
CA THR A 529 -18.02 11.03 2.34
C THR A 529 -17.41 11.56 3.64
N TRP A 530 -16.84 10.71 4.48
CA TRP A 530 -16.19 11.14 5.72
C TRP A 530 -14.98 12.02 5.48
N LEU A 531 -14.14 11.72 4.49
CA LEU A 531 -13.04 12.60 4.10
C LEU A 531 -13.55 14.00 3.76
N GLY A 532 -14.60 14.10 2.93
CA GLY A 532 -15.22 15.38 2.60
C GLY A 532 -15.67 16.14 3.85
N ARG A 533 -16.30 15.43 4.81
CA ARG A 533 -16.73 16.01 6.09
C ARG A 533 -15.56 16.48 6.95
N TYR A 534 -14.52 15.65 7.14
CA TYR A 534 -13.38 16.01 7.98
C TYR A 534 -12.60 17.21 7.44
N ILE A 535 -12.41 17.29 6.12
CA ILE A 535 -11.74 18.42 5.48
C ILE A 535 -12.54 19.71 5.68
N GLU A 536 -13.86 19.64 5.50
CA GLU A 536 -14.72 20.81 5.68
C GLU A 536 -14.83 21.24 7.15
N ARG A 537 -14.95 20.29 8.08
CA ARG A 537 -14.93 20.55 9.53
C ARG A 537 -13.63 21.21 9.97
N SER A 538 -12.51 20.75 9.41
CA SER A 538 -11.19 21.35 9.67
C SER A 538 -11.12 22.78 9.15
N GLU A 539 -11.63 23.02 7.93
CA GLU A 539 -11.67 24.38 7.36
C GLU A 539 -12.52 25.33 8.23
N ASP A 540 -13.70 24.89 8.66
CA ASP A 540 -14.59 25.68 9.51
C ASP A 540 -13.95 26.00 10.87
N THR A 541 -13.43 24.98 11.55
CA THR A 541 -12.72 25.13 12.84
C THR A 541 -11.57 26.14 12.71
N VAL A 542 -10.77 26.04 11.65
CA VAL A 542 -9.65 26.96 11.39
C VAL A 542 -10.13 28.39 11.13
N ARG A 543 -11.28 28.58 10.47
CA ARG A 543 -11.87 29.91 10.24
C ARG A 543 -12.35 30.54 11.54
N ILE A 544 -13.00 29.77 12.41
CA ILE A 544 -13.44 30.24 13.74
C ILE A 544 -12.21 30.60 14.59
N LEU A 545 -11.21 29.72 14.66
CA LEU A 545 -9.97 29.97 15.42
C LEU A 545 -9.21 31.19 14.89
N ARG A 546 -9.17 31.40 13.58
CA ARG A 546 -8.57 32.62 13.00
C ARG A 546 -9.32 33.87 13.46
N ALA A 547 -10.65 33.89 13.37
CA ALA A 547 -11.46 35.03 13.78
C ALA A 547 -11.36 35.29 15.30
N TYR A 548 -11.25 34.23 16.11
CA TYR A 548 -10.98 34.29 17.54
C TYR A 548 -9.61 34.92 17.84
N HIS A 549 -8.55 34.40 17.23
CA HIS A 549 -7.18 34.83 17.51
C HIS A 549 -6.84 36.23 16.97
N VAL A 550 -7.47 36.68 15.87
CA VAL A 550 -7.40 38.07 15.40
C VAL A 550 -7.86 39.02 16.51
N ARG A 551 -9.03 38.74 17.10
CA ARG A 551 -9.60 39.57 18.16
C ARG A 551 -8.84 39.44 19.48
N LEU A 552 -8.34 38.24 19.81
CA LEU A 552 -7.46 38.06 20.96
C LEU A 552 -6.18 38.90 20.83
N ALA A 553 -5.60 38.97 19.63
CA ALA A 553 -4.41 39.79 19.39
C ALA A 553 -4.71 41.30 19.49
N GLU A 554 -5.90 41.74 19.07
CA GLU A 554 -6.33 43.13 19.15
C GLU A 554 -6.67 43.56 20.58
N ALA A 555 -7.41 42.74 21.32
CA ALA A 555 -7.94 43.08 22.65
C ALA A 555 -7.03 42.66 23.81
N SER A 556 -6.19 41.63 23.61
CA SER A 556 -5.37 40.99 24.67
C SER A 556 -6.17 40.54 25.91
N ASP A 557 -7.49 40.33 25.77
CA ASP A 557 -8.39 39.92 26.83
C ASP A 557 -9.22 38.70 26.37
N PRO A 558 -8.88 37.48 26.82
CA PRO A 558 -9.60 36.27 26.44
C PRO A 558 -11.00 36.17 27.05
N ASP A 559 -11.31 36.98 28.07
CA ASP A 559 -12.58 36.96 28.80
C ASP A 559 -13.57 38.03 28.29
N MET A 560 -13.21 38.75 27.23
CA MET A 560 -14.16 39.62 26.54
C MET A 560 -15.40 38.79 26.12
N PRO A 561 -16.63 39.34 26.25
CA PRO A 561 -17.85 38.55 26.11
C PRO A 561 -17.95 37.71 24.83
N LEU A 562 -17.49 38.24 23.69
CA LEU A 562 -17.50 37.51 22.41
C LEU A 562 -16.49 36.35 22.37
N LEU A 563 -15.28 36.51 22.92
CA LEU A 563 -14.29 35.43 22.97
C LEU A 563 -14.70 34.36 23.97
N ALA A 564 -15.22 34.75 25.13
CA ALA A 564 -15.81 33.81 26.08
C ALA A 564 -16.94 33.00 25.44
N ASP A 565 -17.85 33.65 24.71
CA ASP A 565 -18.96 32.97 24.02
C ASP A 565 -18.50 31.94 22.98
N ILE A 566 -17.46 32.26 22.22
CA ILE A 566 -16.88 31.35 21.22
C ILE A 566 -16.11 30.21 21.87
N ARG A 567 -15.34 30.49 22.93
CA ARG A 567 -14.63 29.46 23.70
C ARG A 567 -15.61 28.42 24.24
N ASP A 568 -16.71 28.87 24.84
CA ASP A 568 -17.75 27.99 25.37
C ASP A 568 -18.47 27.19 24.26
N TYR A 569 -18.59 27.78 23.05
CA TYR A 569 -19.14 27.07 21.89
C TYR A 569 -18.20 25.97 21.36
N LEU A 570 -16.89 26.20 21.43
CA LEU A 570 -15.85 25.31 20.89
C LEU A 570 -15.47 24.16 21.85
N GLU A 571 -15.61 24.36 23.16
CA GLU A 571 -15.23 23.40 24.19
C GLU A 571 -15.83 21.99 23.99
N PRO A 572 -17.14 21.81 23.68
CA PRO A 572 -17.73 20.48 23.47
C PRO A 572 -17.13 19.70 22.29
N PHE A 573 -16.44 20.38 21.36
CA PHE A 573 -15.78 19.78 20.21
C PHE A 573 -14.29 19.46 20.47
N GLY A 574 -13.81 19.64 21.71
CA GLY A 574 -12.41 19.42 22.08
C GLY A 574 -11.47 20.48 21.50
N ILE A 575 -11.98 21.69 21.26
CA ILE A 575 -11.21 22.82 20.71
C ILE A 575 -10.91 23.81 21.85
N ASP A 576 -9.75 23.63 22.48
CA ASP A 576 -9.25 24.52 23.54
C ASP A 576 -8.55 25.76 22.93
N THR A 577 -9.20 26.93 23.05
CA THR A 577 -8.70 28.20 22.52
C THR A 577 -7.48 28.77 23.26
N ALA A 578 -7.11 28.20 24.41
CA ALA A 578 -5.85 28.54 25.10
C ALA A 578 -4.62 27.98 24.35
N THR A 579 -4.82 27.01 23.47
CA THR A 579 -3.77 26.46 22.60
C THR A 579 -3.91 27.01 21.18
N ALA A 580 -2.78 27.29 20.52
CA ALA A 580 -2.81 27.82 19.16
C ALA A 580 -3.35 26.81 18.14
N ILE A 581 -2.93 25.54 18.27
CA ILE A 581 -3.40 24.41 17.46
C ILE A 581 -4.01 23.36 18.40
N PRO A 582 -5.34 23.34 18.58
CA PRO A 582 -5.99 22.45 19.53
C PRO A 582 -5.99 20.98 19.09
N LEU A 583 -5.98 20.05 20.05
CA LEU A 583 -5.98 18.61 19.78
C LEU A 583 -7.19 18.15 18.94
N GLY A 584 -8.38 18.75 19.13
CA GLY A 584 -9.55 18.42 18.31
C GLY A 584 -9.38 18.74 16.83
N LEU A 585 -8.63 19.80 16.48
CA LEU A 585 -8.30 20.14 15.09
C LEU A 585 -7.33 19.11 14.50
N ILE A 586 -6.29 18.74 15.27
CA ILE A 586 -5.33 17.71 14.86
C ILE A 586 -6.06 16.39 14.61
N GLY A 587 -6.88 15.93 15.56
CA GLY A 587 -7.63 14.69 15.45
C GLY A 587 -8.62 14.65 14.27
N THR A 588 -9.25 15.79 13.94
CA THR A 588 -10.13 15.88 12.76
C THR A 588 -9.34 15.69 11.46
N LEU A 589 -8.15 16.29 11.35
CA LEU A 589 -7.31 16.14 10.17
C LEU A 589 -6.63 14.78 10.07
N ASP A 590 -6.26 14.19 11.19
CA ASP A 590 -5.74 12.82 11.21
C ASP A 590 -6.82 11.83 10.79
N SER A 591 -8.08 12.09 11.14
CA SER A 591 -9.23 11.33 10.62
C SER A 591 -9.37 11.51 9.10
N ALA A 592 -9.12 12.71 8.56
CA ALA A 592 -9.09 12.93 7.11
C ALA A 592 -7.95 12.13 6.43
N VAL A 593 -6.74 12.16 7.00
CA VAL A 593 -5.58 11.38 6.51
C VAL A 593 -5.90 9.88 6.56
N TYR A 594 -6.50 9.41 7.64
CA TYR A 594 -6.91 8.01 7.82
C TYR A 594 -7.92 7.60 6.75
N SER A 595 -9.03 8.32 6.60
CA SER A 595 -10.05 8.04 5.57
C SER A 595 -9.46 8.06 4.17
N ALA A 596 -8.59 9.03 3.84
CA ALA A 596 -7.90 9.05 2.54
C ALA A 596 -6.94 7.85 2.36
N GLY A 597 -6.31 7.39 3.43
CA GLY A 597 -5.42 6.22 3.43
C GLY A 597 -6.13 4.92 3.08
N GLN A 598 -7.41 4.76 3.48
CA GLN A 598 -8.25 3.59 3.17
C GLN A 598 -8.58 3.45 1.67
N ILE A 599 -8.51 4.55 0.92
CA ILE A 599 -8.90 4.66 -0.49
C ILE A 599 -7.75 5.22 -1.34
N ARG A 600 -6.51 4.89 -0.94
CA ARG A 600 -5.28 5.47 -1.53
C ARG A 600 -5.16 5.22 -3.04
N ASP A 601 -5.68 4.10 -3.54
CA ASP A 601 -5.72 3.76 -4.97
C ASP A 601 -6.54 4.76 -5.81
N ARG A 602 -7.36 5.61 -5.16
CA ARG A 602 -8.24 6.61 -5.79
C ARG A 602 -7.68 8.02 -5.81
N PHE A 603 -6.55 8.29 -5.16
CA PHE A 603 -5.94 9.62 -5.12
C PHE A 603 -4.84 9.76 -6.17
N SER A 604 -4.73 10.97 -6.72
CA SER A 604 -3.51 11.35 -7.42
C SER A 604 -2.35 11.44 -6.40
N PRO A 605 -1.10 11.19 -6.84
CA PRO A 605 0.07 11.41 -5.99
C PRO A 605 0.08 12.82 -5.37
N ASP A 606 -0.24 13.85 -6.16
CA ASP A 606 -0.27 15.24 -5.70
C ASP A 606 -1.31 15.50 -4.60
N GLY A 607 -2.51 14.91 -4.72
CA GLY A 607 -3.56 15.03 -3.72
C GLY A 607 -3.15 14.38 -2.39
N TRP A 608 -2.49 13.22 -2.45
CA TRP A 608 -1.96 12.54 -1.27
C TRP A 608 -0.83 13.36 -0.60
N LEU A 609 0.10 13.88 -1.39
CA LEU A 609 1.19 14.73 -0.88
C LEU A 609 0.67 15.98 -0.20
N ALA A 610 -0.31 16.68 -0.82
CA ALA A 610 -0.90 17.88 -0.25
C ALA A 610 -1.56 17.61 1.12
N LEU A 611 -2.22 16.47 1.29
CA LEU A 611 -2.83 16.08 2.55
C LEU A 611 -1.79 15.72 3.63
N LYS A 612 -0.73 14.96 3.27
CA LYS A 612 0.38 14.65 4.19
C LYS A 612 1.14 15.91 4.61
N ASP A 613 1.41 16.81 3.67
CA ASP A 613 2.06 18.10 3.94
C ASP A 613 1.21 18.99 4.87
N LEU A 614 -0.11 19.01 4.69
CA LEU A 614 -1.04 19.67 5.61
C LEU A 614 -0.95 19.08 7.03
N SER A 615 -1.04 17.75 7.18
CA SER A 615 -0.93 17.07 8.49
C SER A 615 0.43 17.35 9.15
N LYS A 616 1.54 17.25 8.40
CA LYS A 616 2.88 17.57 8.89
C LYS A 616 2.98 19.02 9.38
N THR A 617 2.46 19.96 8.61
CA THR A 617 2.46 21.39 8.97
C THR A 617 1.75 21.63 10.29
N ILE A 618 0.61 20.98 10.51
CA ILE A 618 -0.20 21.17 11.71
C ILE A 618 0.45 20.59 12.97
N HIS A 619 1.06 19.41 12.87
CA HIS A 619 1.83 18.84 13.97
C HIS A 619 3.04 19.72 14.33
N GLN A 620 3.71 20.28 13.33
CA GLN A 620 4.79 21.23 13.56
C GLN A 620 4.28 22.50 14.25
N PHE A 621 3.18 23.08 13.79
CA PHE A 621 2.61 24.29 14.39
C PHE A 621 2.12 24.07 15.82
N ALA A 622 1.61 22.88 16.14
CA ALA A 622 1.18 22.54 17.50
C ALA A 622 2.29 22.66 18.55
N THR A 623 3.57 22.58 18.14
CA THR A 623 4.72 22.70 19.05
C THR A 623 5.43 24.04 18.97
N THR A 624 5.16 24.86 17.95
CA THR A 624 5.96 26.05 17.62
C THR A 624 5.19 27.36 17.63
N VAL A 625 3.85 27.32 17.60
CA VAL A 625 3.00 28.51 17.44
C VAL A 625 2.34 28.87 18.77
N ALA A 626 2.36 30.17 19.13
CA ALA A 626 1.68 30.71 20.29
C ALA A 626 0.27 31.26 19.96
N PRO A 627 -0.67 31.30 20.91
CA PRO A 627 -1.98 31.92 20.73
C PRO A 627 -1.89 33.42 20.35
N GLY A 628 -2.88 33.91 19.60
CA GLY A 628 -2.96 35.31 19.17
C GLY A 628 -2.45 35.53 17.74
N ASP A 629 -1.54 36.48 17.54
CA ASP A 629 -1.09 36.88 16.19
C ASP A 629 -0.35 35.76 15.44
N ASP A 630 0.46 34.96 16.15
CA ASP A 630 1.13 33.77 15.60
C ASP A 630 0.11 32.72 15.12
N ALA A 631 -0.89 32.41 15.96
CA ALA A 631 -1.99 31.51 15.59
C ALA A 631 -2.77 32.04 14.37
N THR A 632 -3.01 33.34 14.26
CA THR A 632 -3.69 33.94 13.10
C THR A 632 -2.92 33.69 11.80
N ARG A 633 -1.59 33.85 11.80
CA ARG A 633 -0.73 33.52 10.67
C ARG A 633 -0.76 32.02 10.36
N ALA A 634 -0.67 31.17 11.38
CA ALA A 634 -0.72 29.73 11.24
C ALA A 634 -2.05 29.25 10.61
N MET A 635 -3.20 29.74 11.11
CA MET A 635 -4.53 29.43 10.55
C MET A 635 -4.64 29.86 9.08
N THR A 636 -4.03 30.99 8.70
CA THR A 636 -4.00 31.45 7.30
C THR A 636 -3.19 30.50 6.41
N VAL A 637 -2.06 29.98 6.89
CA VAL A 637 -1.28 28.96 6.16
C VAL A 637 -2.09 27.67 6.01
N ILE A 638 -2.74 27.23 7.09
CA ILE A 638 -3.58 26.02 7.10
C ILE A 638 -4.74 26.14 6.09
N LEU A 639 -5.46 27.27 6.08
CA LEU A 639 -6.54 27.50 5.11
C LEU A 639 -6.06 27.45 3.66
N ARG A 640 -4.88 28.01 3.36
CA ARG A 640 -4.31 27.94 2.02
C ARG A 640 -3.98 26.50 1.61
N LYS A 641 -3.44 25.68 2.54
CA LYS A 641 -3.15 24.26 2.28
C LYS A 641 -4.44 23.44 2.11
N LEU A 642 -5.46 23.67 2.94
CA LEU A 642 -6.79 23.06 2.80
C LEU A 642 -7.46 23.41 1.46
N ALA A 643 -7.37 24.68 1.05
CA ALA A 643 -7.87 25.14 -0.24
C ALA A 643 -7.09 24.52 -1.41
N GLY A 644 -5.76 24.41 -1.29
CA GLY A 644 -4.90 23.74 -2.28
C GLY A 644 -5.25 22.27 -2.44
N PHE A 645 -5.40 21.54 -1.33
CA PHE A 645 -5.85 20.14 -1.34
C PHE A 645 -7.24 20.00 -1.99
N SER A 646 -8.21 20.83 -1.57
CA SER A 646 -9.55 20.84 -2.16
C SER A 646 -9.52 21.11 -3.67
N GLY A 647 -8.70 22.06 -4.11
CA GLY A 647 -8.53 22.39 -5.54
C GLY A 647 -7.98 21.21 -6.32
N LEU A 648 -6.93 20.55 -5.82
CA LEU A 648 -6.35 19.36 -6.44
C LEU A 648 -7.38 18.22 -6.57
N LEU A 649 -8.23 18.01 -5.57
CA LEU A 649 -9.30 17.02 -5.66
C LEU A 649 -10.34 17.36 -6.74
N HIS A 650 -10.73 18.63 -6.85
CA HIS A 650 -11.73 19.05 -7.83
C HIS A 650 -11.22 19.01 -9.27
N GLU A 651 -9.93 19.24 -9.49
CA GLU A 651 -9.31 19.25 -10.81
C GLU A 651 -8.85 17.85 -11.26
N ASN A 652 -8.31 17.03 -10.36
CA ASN A 652 -7.67 15.76 -10.73
C ASN A 652 -8.54 14.52 -10.56
N MET A 653 -9.59 14.57 -9.73
CA MET A 653 -10.45 13.41 -9.49
C MET A 653 -11.50 13.30 -10.60
N TYR A 654 -11.56 12.16 -11.27
CA TYR A 654 -12.57 11.90 -12.28
C TYR A 654 -13.99 12.01 -11.68
N ARG A 655 -14.84 12.85 -12.26
CA ARG A 655 -16.20 13.19 -11.77
C ARG A 655 -17.19 12.05 -11.97
N PHE A 656 -16.99 10.99 -11.19
CA PHE A 656 -17.84 9.82 -11.11
C PHE A 656 -18.39 9.66 -9.68
N THR A 657 -19.05 8.54 -9.39
CA THR A 657 -19.74 8.29 -8.12
C THR A 657 -18.88 8.57 -6.89
N GLY A 658 -17.59 8.22 -6.90
CA GLY A 658 -16.70 8.50 -5.77
C GLY A 658 -16.52 9.98 -5.48
N TRP A 659 -16.29 10.79 -6.52
CA TRP A 659 -16.19 12.25 -6.38
C TRP A 659 -17.49 12.84 -5.83
N ARG A 660 -18.65 12.30 -6.24
CA ARG A 660 -19.96 12.74 -5.73
C ARG A 660 -20.12 12.49 -4.24
N PHE A 661 -19.74 11.32 -3.73
CA PHE A 661 -19.81 11.01 -2.30
C PHE A 661 -18.89 11.93 -1.47
N LEU A 662 -17.71 12.27 -1.98
CA LEU A 662 -16.83 13.25 -1.37
C LEU A 662 -17.46 14.64 -1.34
N GLU A 663 -18.02 15.09 -2.46
CA GLU A 663 -18.69 16.37 -2.58
C GLU A 663 -19.91 16.45 -1.65
N ILE A 664 -20.73 15.41 -1.60
CA ILE A 664 -21.86 15.29 -0.66
C ILE A 664 -21.39 15.46 0.78
N GLY A 665 -20.31 14.77 1.18
CA GLY A 665 -19.72 14.91 2.51
C GLY A 665 -19.35 16.35 2.85
N ARG A 666 -18.67 17.05 1.92
CA ARG A 666 -18.30 18.46 2.10
C ARG A 666 -19.52 19.36 2.25
N ARG A 667 -20.52 19.21 1.37
CA ARG A 667 -21.70 20.07 1.37
C ARG A 667 -22.57 19.85 2.60
N LEU A 668 -22.72 18.60 3.05
CA LEU A 668 -23.39 18.25 4.31
C LEU A 668 -22.72 18.95 5.49
N GLU A 669 -21.41 18.75 5.65
CA GLU A 669 -20.69 19.33 6.79
C GLU A 669 -20.72 20.86 6.76
N ARG A 670 -20.50 21.48 5.60
CA ARG A 670 -20.60 22.95 5.47
C ARG A 670 -21.96 23.48 5.88
N GLY A 671 -23.04 22.83 5.42
CA GLY A 671 -24.40 23.22 5.77
C GLY A 671 -24.64 23.14 7.28
N ILE A 672 -24.20 22.05 7.92
CA ILE A 672 -24.32 21.84 9.37
C ILE A 672 -23.55 22.91 10.15
N GLN A 673 -22.29 23.16 9.80
CA GLN A 673 -21.43 24.08 10.56
C GLN A 673 -21.90 25.53 10.43
N ILE A 674 -22.31 25.96 9.24
CA ILE A 674 -22.83 27.31 9.02
C ILE A 674 -24.15 27.50 9.77
N ALA A 675 -25.04 26.50 9.76
CA ALA A 675 -26.29 26.55 10.51
C ALA A 675 -26.05 26.69 12.03
N ARG A 676 -25.17 25.86 12.62
CA ARG A 676 -24.84 25.90 14.06
C ARG A 676 -24.14 27.19 14.46
N THR A 677 -23.17 27.65 13.68
CA THR A 677 -22.45 28.89 13.97
C THR A 677 -23.39 30.10 13.86
N LEU A 678 -24.27 30.14 12.85
CA LEU A 678 -25.32 31.16 12.75
C LEU A 678 -26.29 31.10 13.93
N ALA A 679 -26.73 29.91 14.36
CA ALA A 679 -27.62 29.76 15.51
C ALA A 679 -27.00 30.41 16.77
N ARG A 680 -25.71 30.15 17.02
CA ARG A 680 -24.97 30.74 18.14
C ARG A 680 -24.81 32.26 18.00
N LEU A 681 -24.30 32.74 16.86
CA LEU A 681 -23.89 34.15 16.69
C LEU A 681 -25.06 35.10 16.36
N THR A 682 -26.24 34.57 16.06
CA THR A 682 -27.43 35.38 15.77
C THR A 682 -28.47 35.34 16.90
N ARG A 683 -28.26 34.58 17.98
CA ARG A 683 -29.18 34.50 19.11
C ARG A 683 -29.37 35.86 19.79
N ALA A 684 -30.50 36.06 20.48
CA ALA A 684 -30.82 37.34 21.10
C ALA A 684 -29.79 37.80 22.16
N ALA A 685 -29.09 36.85 22.79
CA ALA A 685 -28.05 37.10 23.77
C ALA A 685 -26.61 36.97 23.19
N ALA A 686 -26.45 37.02 21.86
CA ALA A 686 -25.13 37.06 21.22
C ALA A 686 -24.43 38.39 21.57
N PRO A 687 -23.13 38.36 21.93
CA PRO A 687 -22.37 39.58 22.20
C PRO A 687 -22.19 40.51 20.99
N ASP A 688 -21.82 41.76 21.25
CA ASP A 688 -21.49 42.72 20.20
C ASP A 688 -20.33 42.22 19.33
N GLY A 689 -20.41 42.46 18.02
CA GLY A 689 -19.43 41.98 17.03
C GLY A 689 -19.62 40.53 16.56
N ALA A 690 -20.59 39.78 17.13
CA ALA A 690 -20.91 38.40 16.71
C ALA A 690 -21.29 38.30 15.21
N LEU A 691 -22.06 39.27 14.70
CA LEU A 691 -22.48 39.28 13.29
C LEU A 691 -21.33 39.56 12.33
N ASP A 692 -20.40 40.45 12.69
CA ASP A 692 -19.20 40.72 11.90
C ASP A 692 -18.26 39.51 11.89
N MET A 693 -18.12 38.84 13.05
CA MET A 693 -17.38 37.58 13.15
C MET A 693 -18.02 36.49 12.28
N MET A 694 -19.35 36.39 12.26
CA MET A 694 -20.04 35.43 11.39
C MET A 694 -19.78 35.70 9.90
N LEU A 695 -19.80 36.97 9.48
CA LEU A 695 -19.48 37.34 8.09
C LEU A 695 -18.02 37.02 7.74
N GLU A 696 -17.09 37.13 8.68
CA GLU A 696 -15.68 36.75 8.53
C GLU A 696 -15.51 35.24 8.39
N ILE A 697 -16.14 34.46 9.28
CA ILE A 697 -16.17 32.98 9.22
C ILE A 697 -16.76 32.51 7.89
N GLY A 698 -17.88 33.13 7.49
CA GLY A 698 -18.57 32.87 6.23
C GLY A 698 -17.90 33.46 4.98
N ASP A 699 -16.70 34.03 5.08
CA ASP A 699 -15.95 34.65 3.96
C ASP A 699 -16.79 35.64 3.11
N SER A 700 -17.70 36.34 3.77
CA SER A 700 -18.79 37.09 3.14
C SER A 700 -18.77 38.58 3.46
N VAL A 701 -17.72 39.07 4.13
CA VAL A 701 -17.56 40.50 4.49
C VAL A 701 -17.65 41.42 3.27
N MET A 702 -16.91 41.09 2.19
CA MET A 702 -16.90 41.92 0.98
C MET A 702 -18.22 41.84 0.22
N THR A 703 -18.85 40.66 0.16
CA THR A 703 -20.15 40.45 -0.48
C THR A 703 -21.24 41.22 0.26
N HIS A 704 -21.25 41.15 1.59
CA HIS A 704 -22.18 41.89 2.45
C HIS A 704 -22.06 43.40 2.24
N ARG A 705 -20.84 43.95 2.34
CA ARG A 705 -20.58 45.39 2.12
C ARG A 705 -21.01 45.89 0.75
N ARG A 706 -21.00 45.01 -0.28
CA ARG A 706 -21.42 45.34 -1.63
C ARG A 706 -22.94 45.30 -1.81
N GLN A 707 -23.61 44.35 -1.17
CA GLN A 707 -25.05 44.12 -1.35
C GLN A 707 -25.91 44.94 -0.38
N TYR A 708 -25.42 45.18 0.84
CA TYR A 708 -26.16 45.90 1.87
C TYR A 708 -25.40 47.18 2.25
N PRO A 709 -26.00 48.38 2.05
CA PRO A 709 -25.37 49.66 2.39
C PRO A 709 -25.36 49.97 3.90
N VAL A 710 -25.78 49.01 4.74
CA VAL A 710 -25.94 49.15 6.19
C VAL A 710 -24.94 48.29 6.94
N GLN A 711 -24.70 48.60 8.23
CA GLN A 711 -23.92 47.73 9.12
C GLN A 711 -24.54 46.33 9.21
N ALA A 712 -23.73 45.33 9.57
CA ALA A 712 -24.16 43.94 9.67
C ALA A 712 -25.35 43.79 10.63
N GLY A 713 -26.53 43.55 10.07
CA GLY A 713 -27.75 43.26 10.82
C GLY A 713 -28.12 41.79 10.69
N ARG A 714 -28.76 41.21 11.72
CA ARG A 714 -29.18 39.80 11.74
C ARG A 714 -29.89 39.38 10.45
N ARG A 715 -30.85 40.19 9.98
CA ARG A 715 -31.58 39.90 8.73
C ARG A 715 -30.67 39.84 7.50
N THR A 716 -29.74 40.79 7.36
CA THR A 716 -28.80 40.82 6.23
C THR A 716 -27.79 39.67 6.27
N VAL A 717 -27.37 39.23 7.47
CA VAL A 717 -26.47 38.08 7.63
C VAL A 717 -27.20 36.77 7.30
N ILE A 718 -28.44 36.61 7.76
CA ILE A 718 -29.29 35.45 7.43
C ILE A 718 -29.59 35.41 5.93
N ASP A 719 -29.98 36.53 5.33
CA ASP A 719 -30.24 36.61 3.89
C ASP A 719 -29.03 36.10 3.10
N LEU A 720 -27.83 36.59 3.42
CA LEU A 720 -26.60 36.24 2.72
C LEU A 720 -26.04 34.83 2.99
N LEU A 721 -26.14 34.33 4.23
CA LEU A 721 -25.53 33.05 4.65
C LEU A 721 -26.52 31.89 4.77
N VAL A 722 -27.82 32.15 4.64
CA VAL A 722 -28.85 31.10 4.62
C VAL A 722 -29.57 31.07 3.28
N LEU A 723 -30.03 32.22 2.78
CA LEU A 723 -31.03 32.28 1.71
C LEU A 723 -30.47 32.68 0.33
N ASP A 724 -29.26 33.24 0.23
CA ASP A 724 -28.65 33.65 -1.06
C ASP A 724 -28.20 32.43 -1.89
N PRO A 725 -28.87 32.06 -2.99
CA PRO A 725 -28.51 30.89 -3.79
C PRO A 725 -27.22 31.09 -4.60
N LEU A 726 -26.62 32.28 -4.62
CA LEU A 726 -25.39 32.58 -5.34
C LEU A 726 -24.15 32.56 -4.45
N ASN A 727 -24.33 32.61 -3.12
CA ASN A 727 -23.22 32.56 -2.18
C ASN A 727 -22.79 31.09 -1.94
N PRO A 728 -21.53 30.69 -2.27
CA PRO A 728 -21.04 29.32 -2.06
C PRO A 728 -20.96 28.88 -0.59
N ARG A 729 -21.25 29.79 0.34
CA ARG A 729 -21.33 29.56 1.79
C ARG A 729 -22.76 29.55 2.30
N SER A 730 -23.77 29.94 1.51
CA SER A 730 -25.13 29.90 2.02
C SER A 730 -25.61 28.45 2.20
N ILE A 731 -26.51 28.26 3.16
CA ILE A 731 -27.15 26.96 3.37
C ILE A 731 -27.98 26.57 2.13
N LEU A 732 -28.74 27.49 1.54
CA LEU A 732 -29.53 27.22 0.33
C LEU A 732 -28.66 26.73 -0.83
N PHE A 733 -27.49 27.37 -1.07
CA PHE A 733 -26.54 26.91 -2.08
C PHE A 733 -26.06 25.48 -1.80
N GLN A 734 -25.74 25.15 -0.53
CA GLN A 734 -25.31 23.79 -0.19
C GLN A 734 -26.41 22.77 -0.48
N LEU A 735 -27.66 23.09 -0.11
CA LEU A 735 -28.81 22.22 -0.33
C LEU A 735 -29.09 22.00 -1.83
N GLU A 736 -28.97 23.05 -2.65
CA GLU A 736 -29.12 22.92 -4.11
C GLU A 736 -28.04 22.01 -4.72
N ARG A 737 -26.79 22.14 -4.28
CA ARG A 737 -25.69 21.28 -4.74
C ARG A 737 -25.85 19.85 -4.25
N LEU A 738 -26.23 19.64 -2.99
CA LEU A 738 -26.55 18.32 -2.44
C LEU A 738 -27.65 17.64 -3.25
N LYS A 739 -28.74 18.35 -3.53
CA LYS A 739 -29.85 17.85 -4.35
C LYS A 739 -29.36 17.41 -5.73
N ALA A 740 -28.53 18.22 -6.38
CA ALA A 740 -27.98 17.91 -7.71
C ALA A 740 -27.07 16.67 -7.70
N GLU A 741 -26.21 16.53 -6.69
CA GLU A 741 -25.31 15.38 -6.58
C GLU A 741 -26.04 14.09 -6.21
N ILE A 742 -26.99 14.14 -5.27
CA ILE A 742 -27.80 12.99 -4.86
C ILE A 742 -28.65 12.47 -6.02
N ALA A 743 -29.18 13.36 -6.88
CA ALA A 743 -29.95 12.97 -8.06
C ALA A 743 -29.14 12.16 -9.08
N LEU A 744 -27.82 12.20 -9.02
CA LEU A 744 -26.90 11.52 -9.93
C LEU A 744 -26.28 10.25 -9.31
N LEU A 745 -26.67 9.89 -8.09
CA LEU A 745 -26.30 8.62 -7.48
C LEU A 745 -27.09 7.45 -8.09
N PRO A 746 -26.54 6.22 -8.08
CA PRO A 746 -27.26 5.05 -8.55
C PRO A 746 -28.60 4.85 -7.82
N SER A 747 -29.62 4.42 -8.55
CA SER A 747 -30.96 4.16 -8.00
C SER A 747 -30.97 2.88 -7.16
N VAL A 748 -31.09 3.05 -5.84
CA VAL A 748 -31.30 1.94 -4.91
C VAL A 748 -32.82 1.78 -4.72
N GLY A 749 -33.46 0.88 -5.48
CA GLY A 749 -34.89 0.57 -5.30
C GLY A 749 -35.79 0.46 -6.55
N GLY A 750 -35.22 0.38 -7.76
CA GLY A 750 -35.98 0.20 -9.02
C GLY A 750 -36.04 1.44 -9.90
N GLU A 751 -36.39 1.24 -11.17
CA GLU A 751 -36.48 2.32 -12.17
C GLU A 751 -37.65 3.27 -11.87
N GLY A 752 -37.37 4.58 -11.77
CA GLY A 752 -38.39 5.63 -11.79
C GLY A 752 -38.79 6.28 -10.45
N HIS A 753 -38.25 5.86 -9.31
CA HIS A 753 -38.56 6.47 -8.00
C HIS A 753 -37.34 7.15 -7.34
N MET A 754 -37.57 8.29 -6.69
CA MET A 754 -36.54 8.98 -5.88
C MET A 754 -36.13 8.12 -4.68
N SER A 755 -34.83 8.07 -4.39
CA SER A 755 -34.31 7.46 -3.15
C SER A 755 -34.81 8.21 -1.91
N PRO A 756 -34.81 7.59 -0.71
CA PRO A 756 -35.18 8.27 0.53
C PRO A 756 -34.39 9.58 0.74
N ALA A 757 -33.07 9.55 0.54
CA ALA A 757 -32.22 10.72 0.62
C ALA A 757 -32.60 11.80 -0.42
N ALA A 758 -32.96 11.40 -1.65
CA ALA A 758 -33.41 12.33 -2.69
C ALA A 758 -34.75 13.01 -2.36
N LYS A 759 -35.66 12.30 -1.68
CA LYS A 759 -36.93 12.87 -1.20
C LYS A 759 -36.70 13.87 -0.07
N GLU A 760 -35.87 13.48 0.90
CA GLU A 760 -35.56 14.30 2.08
C GLU A 760 -34.85 15.61 1.68
N ILE A 761 -33.83 15.55 0.81
CA ILE A 761 -33.14 16.76 0.35
C ILE A 761 -34.05 17.66 -0.48
N LEU A 762 -35.00 17.10 -1.25
CA LEU A 762 -35.98 17.89 -2.01
C LEU A 762 -36.91 18.66 -1.07
N GLN A 763 -37.41 17.98 -0.03
CA GLN A 763 -38.26 18.60 0.99
C GLN A 763 -37.51 19.70 1.73
N LEU A 764 -36.30 19.42 2.19
CA LEU A 764 -35.47 20.37 2.92
C LEU A 764 -35.11 21.60 2.08
N ASN A 765 -34.67 21.39 0.84
CA ASN A 765 -34.35 22.47 -0.09
C ASN A 765 -35.58 23.36 -0.36
N THR A 766 -36.75 22.76 -0.57
CA THR A 766 -38.00 23.51 -0.79
C THR A 766 -38.40 24.29 0.46
N ALA A 767 -38.28 23.68 1.64
CA ALA A 767 -38.63 24.29 2.92
C ALA A 767 -37.80 25.54 3.22
N ILE A 768 -36.51 25.56 2.85
CA ILE A 768 -35.63 26.71 3.03
C ILE A 768 -35.81 27.75 1.92
N ALA A 769 -36.02 27.34 0.67
CA ALA A 769 -36.16 28.26 -0.47
C ALA A 769 -37.37 29.22 -0.37
N ILE A 770 -38.36 28.91 0.47
CA ILE A 770 -39.57 29.72 0.67
C ILE A 770 -39.55 30.56 1.95
N LYS A 771 -38.45 30.53 2.72
CA LYS A 771 -38.32 31.25 3.99
C LYS A 771 -37.92 32.70 3.78
N GLU A 772 -38.36 33.55 4.69
CA GLU A 772 -37.85 34.91 4.82
C GLU A 772 -36.77 35.00 5.93
N PRO A 773 -35.89 36.01 5.92
CA PRO A 773 -34.87 36.17 6.96
C PRO A 773 -35.40 36.22 8.39
N SER A 774 -36.66 36.63 8.60
CA SER A 774 -37.32 36.62 9.90
C SER A 774 -37.67 35.22 10.41
N ASP A 775 -37.86 34.25 9.53
CA ASP A 775 -38.26 32.89 9.88
C ASP A 775 -37.10 32.06 10.44
N MET A 776 -35.86 32.44 10.08
CA MET A 776 -34.65 31.69 10.42
C MET A 776 -34.12 32.05 11.82
N THR A 777 -34.92 31.77 12.85
CA THR A 777 -34.54 31.93 14.27
C THR A 777 -33.32 31.08 14.65
N ALA A 778 -32.63 31.41 15.75
CA ALA A 778 -31.52 30.59 16.24
C ALA A 778 -31.91 29.11 16.42
N LYS A 779 -33.09 28.86 17.01
CA LYS A 779 -33.64 27.51 17.12
C LYS A 779 -33.89 26.85 15.76
N ALA A 780 -34.49 27.57 14.81
CA ALA A 780 -34.74 27.03 13.47
C ALA A 780 -33.44 26.68 12.73
N LEU A 781 -32.33 27.38 13.01
CA LEU A 781 -31.02 27.07 12.46
C LEU A 781 -30.39 25.84 13.11
N ASP A 782 -30.53 25.67 14.43
CA ASP A 782 -30.11 24.44 15.11
C ASP A 782 -30.90 23.23 14.62
N ASP A 783 -32.24 23.34 14.56
CA ASP A 783 -33.12 22.29 14.04
C ASP A 783 -32.74 21.95 12.58
N LEU A 784 -32.45 22.95 11.75
CA LEU A 784 -31.96 22.76 10.37
C LEU A 784 -30.60 22.05 10.32
N ALA A 785 -29.68 22.33 11.24
CA ALA A 785 -28.41 21.62 11.30
C ALA A 785 -28.61 20.12 11.56
N ASP A 786 -29.54 19.77 12.44
CA ASP A 786 -29.88 18.39 12.75
C ASP A 786 -30.62 17.70 11.58
N GLU A 787 -31.51 18.41 10.89
CA GLU A 787 -32.16 17.93 9.66
C GLU A 787 -31.14 17.65 8.54
N ILE A 788 -30.16 18.56 8.32
CA ILE A 788 -29.06 18.33 7.37
C ILE A 788 -28.22 17.13 7.83
N GLY A 789 -27.98 16.98 9.13
CA GLY A 789 -27.33 15.80 9.71
C GLY A 789 -28.08 14.50 9.42
N GLY A 790 -29.41 14.53 9.49
CA GLY A 790 -30.31 13.40 9.20
C GLY A 790 -30.14 12.81 7.80
N LEU A 791 -29.87 13.64 6.79
CA LEU A 791 -29.61 13.20 5.41
C LEU A 791 -28.48 12.17 5.31
N TYR A 792 -27.45 12.28 6.15
CA TYR A 792 -26.37 11.30 6.18
C TYR A 792 -26.89 9.90 6.54
N ASN A 793 -27.82 9.79 7.49
CA ASN A 793 -28.38 8.50 7.90
C ASN A 793 -29.18 7.86 6.75
N SER A 794 -29.94 8.66 6.00
CA SER A 794 -30.64 8.22 4.80
C SER A 794 -29.71 7.75 3.69
N LEU A 795 -28.56 8.42 3.51
CA LEU A 795 -27.53 8.01 2.57
C LEU A 795 -26.82 6.73 3.02
N ALA A 796 -26.43 6.65 4.30
CA ALA A 796 -25.73 5.50 4.85
C ALA A 796 -26.56 4.23 4.74
N LYS A 797 -27.85 4.30 5.13
CA LYS A 797 -28.80 3.19 4.98
C LYS A 797 -29.03 2.76 3.52
N ALA A 798 -28.94 3.70 2.59
CA ALA A 798 -29.16 3.40 1.17
C ALA A 798 -27.92 2.81 0.48
N TYR A 799 -26.72 3.25 0.85
CA TYR A 799 -25.52 2.98 0.05
C TYR A 799 -24.39 2.27 0.80
N PHE A 800 -24.33 2.36 2.13
CA PHE A 800 -23.21 1.85 2.93
C PHE A 800 -23.55 0.52 3.63
N GLY A 801 -24.81 0.35 4.04
CA GLY A 801 -25.33 -0.87 4.68
C GLY A 801 -26.00 -0.52 6.00
#